data_AF-A0A524HWW1-F1
#
_entry.id   AF-A0A524HWW1-F1
#
_cell.length_a   1.000
_cell.length_b   1.000
_cell.length_c   1.000
_cell.angle_alpha   90.00
_cell.angle_beta   90.00
_cell.angle_gamma   90.00
#
_symmetry.space_group_name_H-M   'P 1'
#
loop_
_entity.id
_entity.type
_entity.pdbx_description
1 polymer ?
#
loop_
_entity_poly.entity_id
_entity_poly.type
_entity_poly.pdbx_seq_one_letter_code
_entity_poly.pdbx_strand_id
1 'polypeptide(L)'
;MLVFLSYNPALNGQVAGRWRVILRGGIPATILGELWLAVDGATVSGTVDLAGVTSGPRPLTGRAFDDDRVEWLVTGSRFRRFTGRLDQDSLVGEAFVDGGERRQWVAERLADSVEFYASLPRFTQRQVLVFYGVGDSIQRLPGAWLRAASERGHTNESVIDRYRVMAHASGLTALSREDLGEAAVIRAMGLRDREAMVAAHRTVLATIRRRLVSDSARKRFDFLFRPTGEWHVDIHDVALHAARQQIPGIEWASAEPALAVAGRLPRAERRPADEVTALELYRLFVLSRAEPEHYSAVTDPMQYGAPASFRAVQALLVGYESAVHWYEAVMRFLVTEPWLRDSGVRSLADIVQSAWPDHDVPVPDVRAHLFGYAEGAPVAGVFSEVLDRLIVVENPSAARWLARHGQAGLRQVVQEVGPPAPGTSVVDLGTFRYEISSIGQESARARGGFLEARDVVLIDPSTMPLFAIGTVLHEWHHIVHGHLRTHPDGSGLSLGANGTVLTVTEPDLYLAEGLAEYEADRILRKLAVKFPLIAFGEAEKLAEMAAARPLDPHIQGYLMIAALADAVPEPAELRRLVMRRDTDAFQVILDSSVAVWFPSHGAARDLSVGPRRRPVLIPEVTFTVDDGQPFVEETRYLIPPDSPSGVLEVAP
;
A
#
# COMPACT_ATOMS: atom_id res chain seq x y z
N MET A 1 23.44 66.02 -27.66
CA MET A 1 22.22 65.95 -26.83
C MET A 1 22.05 64.50 -26.40
N LEU A 2 22.66 64.12 -25.28
CA LEU A 2 22.52 62.79 -24.68
C LEU A 2 21.25 62.82 -23.83
N VAL A 3 20.20 62.17 -24.31
CA VAL A 3 18.98 61.93 -23.53
C VAL A 3 19.34 60.89 -22.48
N PHE A 4 19.54 61.34 -21.25
CA PHE A 4 19.54 60.45 -20.09
C PHE A 4 18.11 59.95 -19.93
N LEU A 5 17.87 58.70 -20.35
CA LEU A 5 16.65 57.96 -20.01
C LEU A 5 16.63 57.75 -18.50
N SER A 6 15.56 58.22 -17.87
CA SER A 6 15.39 58.33 -16.44
C SER A 6 14.86 57.03 -15.86
N TYR A 7 15.76 56.16 -15.44
CA TYR A 7 15.47 54.90 -14.75
C TYR A 7 14.49 55.07 -13.56
N ASN A 8 13.35 54.37 -13.59
CA ASN A 8 12.37 54.31 -12.50
C ASN A 8 12.41 52.95 -11.77
N PRO A 9 13.09 52.85 -10.60
CA PRO A 9 13.22 51.59 -9.86
C PRO A 9 11.89 51.07 -9.26
N ALA A 10 10.85 51.91 -9.14
CA ALA A 10 9.54 51.47 -8.63
C ALA A 10 8.81 50.57 -9.63
N LEU A 11 9.05 50.77 -10.94
CA LEU A 11 8.47 49.97 -12.01
C LEU A 11 9.02 48.54 -12.02
N ASN A 12 10.29 48.36 -11.62
CA ASN A 12 10.97 47.07 -11.63
C ASN A 12 10.31 46.05 -10.70
N GLY A 13 9.86 46.48 -9.52
CA GLY A 13 9.14 45.61 -8.58
C GLY A 13 7.71 45.27 -9.02
N GLN A 14 7.12 46.11 -9.87
CA GLN A 14 5.73 45.95 -10.34
C GLN A 14 5.64 45.08 -11.59
N VAL A 15 6.59 45.20 -12.53
CA VAL A 15 6.62 44.42 -13.79
C VAL A 15 7.27 43.05 -13.59
N ALA A 16 8.27 42.94 -12.72
CA ALA A 16 8.91 41.66 -12.45
C ALA A 16 7.96 40.69 -11.72
N GLY A 17 8.09 39.43 -12.08
CA GLY A 17 7.31 38.34 -11.49
C GLY A 17 6.59 37.49 -12.54
N ARG A 18 5.60 36.77 -12.05
CA ARG A 18 4.85 35.77 -12.79
C ARG A 18 3.48 36.31 -13.14
N TRP A 19 3.02 36.06 -14.36
CA TRP A 19 1.79 36.61 -14.89
C TRP A 19 1.00 35.56 -15.66
N ARG A 20 -0.32 35.57 -15.49
CA ARG A 20 -1.27 34.83 -16.32
C ARG A 20 -1.62 35.70 -17.52
N VAL A 21 -1.28 35.26 -18.73
CA VAL A 21 -1.55 35.97 -19.98
C VAL A 21 -2.81 35.40 -20.65
N ILE A 22 -3.64 36.28 -21.21
CA ILE A 22 -4.79 35.95 -22.03
C ILE A 22 -4.67 36.73 -23.34
N LEU A 23 -4.33 36.05 -24.44
CA LEU A 23 -4.39 36.64 -25.78
C LEU A 23 -5.77 36.43 -26.38
N ARG A 24 -6.34 37.48 -26.97
CA ARG A 24 -7.68 37.50 -27.59
C ARG A 24 -7.58 37.90 -29.06
N GLY A 25 -8.44 37.28 -29.87
CA GLY A 25 -8.56 37.51 -31.31
C GLY A 25 -7.93 36.40 -32.16
N GLY A 26 -8.45 36.18 -33.37
CA GLY A 26 -8.00 35.14 -34.32
C GLY A 26 -8.58 33.75 -34.04
N ILE A 27 -7.99 32.70 -34.64
CA ILE A 27 -8.31 31.28 -34.38
C ILE A 27 -7.05 30.62 -33.76
N PRO A 28 -7.14 29.97 -32.58
CA PRO A 28 -8.27 30.01 -31.64
C PRO A 28 -8.51 31.43 -31.10
N ALA A 29 -9.75 31.69 -30.67
CA ALA A 29 -10.23 33.02 -30.24
C ALA A 29 -9.56 33.54 -28.97
N THR A 30 -9.12 32.62 -28.11
CA THR A 30 -8.41 32.92 -26.87
C THR A 30 -7.24 31.95 -26.71
N ILE A 31 -6.08 32.46 -26.30
CA ILE A 31 -4.91 31.66 -25.94
C ILE A 31 -4.52 32.06 -24.52
N LEU A 32 -4.48 31.08 -23.61
CA LEU A 32 -3.95 31.27 -22.27
C LEU A 32 -2.43 31.13 -22.29
N GLY A 33 -1.75 31.83 -21.39
CA GLY A 33 -0.31 31.82 -21.32
C GLY A 33 0.20 32.14 -19.93
N GLU A 34 1.48 31.89 -19.73
CA GLU A 34 2.22 32.25 -18.55
C GLU A 34 3.43 33.07 -18.97
N LEU A 35 3.66 34.18 -18.28
CA LEU A 35 4.76 35.09 -18.55
C LEU A 35 5.58 35.28 -17.28
N TRP A 36 6.87 35.03 -17.39
CA TRP A 36 7.86 35.25 -16.35
C TRP A 36 8.74 36.40 -16.78
N LEU A 37 8.76 37.48 -16.01
CA LEU A 37 9.58 38.66 -16.28
C LEU A 37 10.58 38.89 -15.16
N ALA A 38 11.83 39.11 -15.55
CA ALA A 38 12.88 39.70 -14.74
C ALA A 38 13.26 41.04 -15.34
N VAL A 39 13.41 42.06 -14.48
CA VAL A 39 13.76 43.42 -14.88
C VAL A 39 15.06 43.84 -14.19
N ASP A 40 16.06 44.19 -14.99
CA ASP A 40 17.33 44.75 -14.52
C ASP A 40 17.64 46.03 -15.29
N GLY A 41 17.65 47.17 -14.59
CA GLY A 41 17.70 48.47 -15.25
C GLY A 41 16.48 48.68 -16.16
N ALA A 42 16.74 49.06 -17.41
CA ALA A 42 15.73 49.15 -18.46
C ALA A 42 15.56 47.83 -19.24
N THR A 43 16.28 46.76 -18.89
CA THR A 43 16.26 45.49 -19.62
C THR A 43 15.19 44.57 -19.04
N VAL A 44 14.35 44.03 -19.92
CA VAL A 44 13.36 43.00 -19.56
C VAL A 44 13.85 41.68 -20.15
N SER A 45 13.83 40.63 -19.35
CA SER A 45 14.15 39.27 -19.78
C SER A 45 13.20 38.27 -19.14
N GLY A 46 13.17 37.05 -19.63
CA GLY A 46 12.41 35.97 -19.00
C GLY A 46 11.86 34.98 -20.00
N THR A 47 10.66 34.45 -19.76
CA THR A 47 10.05 33.46 -20.64
C THR A 47 8.55 33.69 -20.81
N VAL A 48 8.02 33.25 -21.95
CA VAL A 48 6.58 33.17 -22.19
C VAL A 48 6.22 31.76 -22.64
N ASP A 49 5.20 31.18 -22.03
CA ASP A 49 4.63 29.88 -22.35
C ASP A 49 3.17 30.09 -22.78
N LEU A 50 2.78 29.62 -23.96
CA LEU A 50 1.43 29.86 -24.51
C LEU A 50 0.76 28.52 -24.82
N ALA A 51 -0.51 28.40 -24.44
CA ALA A 51 -1.32 27.21 -24.69
C ALA A 51 -1.30 26.79 -26.16
N GLY A 52 -1.12 25.50 -26.42
CA GLY A 52 -1.07 24.93 -27.77
C GLY A 52 0.28 25.07 -28.50
N VAL A 53 1.33 25.56 -27.83
CA VAL A 53 2.71 25.56 -28.35
C VAL A 53 3.50 24.44 -27.67
N THR A 54 3.77 23.35 -28.40
CA THR A 54 4.31 22.09 -27.86
C THR A 54 5.77 22.17 -27.36
N SER A 55 6.46 23.28 -27.60
CA SER A 55 7.89 23.42 -27.36
C SER A 55 8.28 24.03 -26.00
N GLY A 56 7.31 24.31 -25.13
CA GLY A 56 7.56 24.90 -23.81
C GLY A 56 7.83 26.40 -23.77
N PRO A 57 8.24 26.91 -22.59
CA PRO A 57 8.54 28.32 -22.38
C PRO A 57 9.60 28.84 -23.36
N ARG A 58 9.28 29.95 -24.02
CA ARG A 58 10.17 30.61 -24.99
C ARG A 58 10.89 31.77 -24.34
N PRO A 59 12.22 31.90 -24.51
CA PRO A 59 12.95 33.02 -23.97
C PRO A 59 12.51 34.32 -24.65
N LEU A 60 12.41 35.37 -23.84
CA LEU A 60 12.12 36.72 -24.30
C LEU A 60 13.20 37.70 -23.85
N THR A 61 13.37 38.76 -24.62
CA THR A 61 14.28 39.86 -24.29
C THR A 61 13.68 41.17 -24.79
N GLY A 62 13.77 42.20 -23.97
CA GLY A 62 12.99 43.41 -24.15
C GLY A 62 13.49 44.58 -23.33
N ARG A 63 12.67 45.62 -23.27
CA ARG A 63 12.94 46.86 -22.55
C ARG A 63 11.70 47.36 -21.83
N ALA A 64 11.91 47.94 -20.66
CA ALA A 64 10.94 48.77 -19.95
C ALA A 64 11.26 50.24 -20.22
N PHE A 65 10.23 51.06 -20.36
CA PHE A 65 10.32 52.50 -20.60
C PHE A 65 9.75 53.27 -19.42
N ASP A 66 10.11 54.56 -19.33
CA ASP A 66 9.75 55.44 -18.21
C ASP A 66 8.24 55.81 -18.17
N ASP A 67 7.48 55.48 -19.23
CA ASP A 67 6.04 55.76 -19.40
C ASP A 67 5.14 54.52 -19.16
N ASP A 68 5.56 53.65 -18.24
CA ASP A 68 4.91 52.37 -17.90
C ASP A 68 4.80 51.37 -19.07
N ARG A 69 5.45 51.68 -20.20
CA ARG A 69 5.45 50.84 -21.39
C ARG A 69 6.52 49.76 -21.30
N VAL A 70 6.20 48.60 -21.86
CA VAL A 70 7.08 47.44 -21.96
C VAL A 70 7.02 46.89 -23.37
N GLU A 71 8.18 46.47 -23.89
CA GLU A 71 8.29 45.80 -25.19
C GLU A 71 9.27 44.65 -25.08
N TRP A 72 8.93 43.49 -25.63
CA TRP A 72 9.85 42.37 -25.72
C TRP A 72 9.67 41.58 -27.01
N LEU A 73 10.76 40.92 -27.40
CA LEU A 73 10.84 40.00 -28.51
C LEU A 73 10.89 38.57 -27.96
N VAL A 74 10.21 37.64 -28.64
CA VAL A 74 10.19 36.22 -28.27
C VAL A 74 10.89 35.41 -29.34
N THR A 75 11.89 34.64 -28.94
CA THR A 75 12.68 33.83 -29.86
C THR A 75 12.01 32.48 -30.11
N GLY A 76 11.95 32.04 -31.37
CA GLY A 76 11.41 30.73 -31.73
C GLY A 76 9.88 30.60 -31.57
N SER A 77 9.15 31.72 -31.55
CA SER A 77 7.69 31.78 -31.48
C SER A 77 7.12 32.44 -32.74
N ARG A 78 5.89 32.06 -33.12
CA ARG A 78 5.11 32.80 -34.12
C ARG A 78 4.73 34.20 -33.63
N PHE A 79 4.66 34.40 -32.32
CA PHE A 79 4.49 35.71 -31.71
C PHE A 79 5.87 36.32 -31.54
N ARG A 80 6.25 37.24 -32.41
CA ARG A 80 7.63 37.78 -32.45
C ARG A 80 7.86 38.90 -31.46
N ARG A 81 6.82 39.69 -31.21
CA ARG A 81 6.92 40.94 -30.46
C ARG A 81 5.67 41.14 -29.65
N PHE A 82 5.84 41.62 -28.42
CA PHE A 82 4.77 42.04 -27.55
C PHE A 82 5.07 43.48 -27.14
N THR A 83 4.06 44.33 -27.21
CA THR A 83 4.10 45.67 -26.63
C THR A 83 2.97 45.76 -25.64
N GLY A 84 3.18 46.37 -24.49
CA GLY A 84 2.14 46.61 -23.52
C GLY A 84 2.43 47.77 -22.59
N ARG A 85 1.50 48.05 -21.70
CA ARG A 85 1.60 49.04 -20.65
C ARG A 85 1.13 48.44 -19.34
N LEU A 86 1.79 48.78 -18.24
CA LEU A 86 1.28 48.50 -16.91
C LEU A 86 0.07 49.40 -16.62
N ASP A 87 -1.03 48.77 -16.26
CA ASP A 87 -2.28 49.42 -15.85
C ASP A 87 -2.69 48.85 -14.49
N GLN A 88 -2.36 49.61 -13.45
CA GLN A 88 -2.51 49.21 -12.04
C GLN A 88 -1.79 47.88 -11.76
N ASP A 89 -2.55 46.78 -11.63
CA ASP A 89 -2.06 45.44 -11.31
C ASP A 89 -2.07 44.48 -12.52
N SER A 90 -2.24 45.03 -13.73
CA SER A 90 -2.31 44.26 -14.97
C SER A 90 -1.40 44.81 -16.05
N LEU A 91 -0.94 43.95 -16.96
CA LEU A 91 -0.25 44.37 -18.18
C LEU A 91 -1.20 44.19 -19.36
N VAL A 92 -1.36 45.21 -20.20
CA VAL A 92 -2.26 45.15 -21.36
C VAL A 92 -1.55 45.61 -22.63
N GLY A 93 -1.85 44.99 -23.77
CA GLY A 93 -1.22 45.42 -25.03
C GLY A 93 -1.49 44.56 -26.26
N GLU A 94 -0.58 44.67 -27.23
CA GLU A 94 -0.65 43.98 -28.53
C GLU A 94 0.49 42.97 -28.70
N ALA A 95 0.15 41.78 -29.18
CA ALA A 95 1.08 40.74 -29.61
C ALA A 95 1.09 40.68 -31.14
N PHE A 96 2.28 40.73 -31.73
CA PHE A 96 2.50 40.72 -33.18
C PHE A 96 2.91 39.33 -33.64
N VAL A 97 2.11 38.76 -34.54
CA VAL A 97 2.32 37.42 -35.11
C VAL A 97 3.09 37.53 -36.43
N ASP A 98 3.89 36.51 -36.76
CA ASP A 98 4.44 36.28 -38.09
C ASP A 98 3.32 36.40 -39.15
N GLY A 99 3.52 37.27 -40.14
CA GLY A 99 2.50 37.59 -41.16
C GLY A 99 1.66 38.85 -40.88
N GLY A 100 1.92 39.57 -39.78
CA GLY A 100 1.38 40.92 -39.52
C GLY A 100 0.04 40.96 -38.78
N GLU A 101 -0.52 39.80 -38.38
CA GLU A 101 -1.68 39.72 -37.49
C GLU A 101 -1.34 40.32 -36.12
N ARG A 102 -2.30 41.03 -35.52
CA ARG A 102 -2.21 41.60 -34.17
C ARG A 102 -3.25 40.97 -33.27
N ARG A 103 -2.87 40.60 -32.06
CA ARG A 103 -3.77 40.12 -31.02
C ARG A 103 -3.69 41.00 -29.78
N GLN A 104 -4.83 41.27 -29.17
CA GLN A 104 -4.86 41.96 -27.88
C GLN A 104 -4.47 40.96 -26.79
N TRP A 105 -3.75 41.40 -25.77
CA TRP A 105 -3.45 40.56 -24.62
C TRP A 105 -3.58 41.34 -23.32
N VAL A 106 -3.96 40.62 -22.28
CA VAL A 106 -3.99 41.09 -20.89
C VAL A 106 -3.21 40.09 -20.07
N ALA A 107 -2.42 40.54 -19.11
CA ALA A 107 -1.78 39.69 -18.13
C ALA A 107 -2.07 40.16 -16.71
N GLU A 108 -2.45 39.21 -15.87
CA GLU A 108 -2.77 39.41 -14.46
C GLU A 108 -1.64 38.83 -13.62
N ARG A 109 -1.24 39.54 -12.56
CA ARG A 109 -0.14 39.09 -11.72
C ARG A 109 -0.52 37.83 -10.96
N LEU A 110 0.35 36.83 -10.98
CA LEU A 110 0.23 35.61 -10.20
C LEU A 110 1.10 35.73 -8.96
N ALA A 111 0.53 35.45 -7.79
CA ALA A 111 1.33 35.27 -6.59
C ALA A 111 2.13 33.96 -6.68
N ASP A 112 3.30 33.90 -6.02
CA ASP A 112 4.17 32.73 -6.04
C ASP A 112 3.48 31.47 -5.50
N SER A 113 2.50 31.63 -4.60
CA SER A 113 1.70 30.53 -4.04
C SER A 113 0.68 29.96 -5.03
N VAL A 114 0.24 30.72 -6.02
CA VAL A 114 -0.82 30.30 -6.96
C VAL A 114 -0.25 29.27 -7.93
N GLU A 115 -0.91 28.12 -8.02
CA GLU A 115 -0.61 27.12 -9.04
C GLU A 115 -1.32 27.48 -10.36
N PHE A 116 -0.57 27.48 -11.47
CA PHE A 116 -1.10 27.86 -12.78
C PHE A 116 -0.22 27.26 -13.88
N TYR A 117 -0.86 26.76 -14.93
CA TYR A 117 -0.17 26.22 -16.11
C TYR A 117 -0.84 26.72 -17.38
N ALA A 118 -0.04 27.24 -18.33
CA ALA A 118 -0.54 27.71 -19.62
C ALA A 118 -1.17 26.58 -20.44
N SER A 119 -0.53 25.41 -20.42
CA SER A 119 -1.09 24.13 -20.87
C SER A 119 -1.14 23.19 -19.67
N LEU A 120 -2.22 22.42 -19.52
CA LEU A 120 -2.32 21.47 -18.40
C LEU A 120 -1.11 20.50 -18.40
N PRO A 121 -0.57 20.15 -17.21
CA PRO A 121 0.38 19.06 -17.06
C PRO A 121 -0.11 17.81 -17.78
N ARG A 122 0.65 17.30 -18.75
CA ARG A 122 0.29 16.13 -19.57
C ARG A 122 1.27 14.99 -19.34
N PHE A 123 0.73 13.80 -19.09
CA PHE A 123 1.48 12.57 -18.84
C PHE A 123 0.95 11.43 -19.69
N THR A 124 1.80 10.47 -20.00
CA THR A 124 1.40 9.17 -20.57
C THR A 124 1.82 8.06 -19.63
N GLN A 125 0.84 7.31 -19.12
CA GLN A 125 1.07 6.03 -18.47
C GLN A 125 1.24 4.96 -19.54
N ARG A 126 2.37 4.25 -19.53
CA ARG A 126 2.63 3.11 -20.43
C ARG A 126 1.73 1.92 -20.09
N GLN A 127 1.51 1.05 -21.08
CA GLN A 127 0.77 -0.18 -20.88
C GLN A 127 1.47 -1.09 -19.86
N VAL A 128 0.70 -1.69 -18.96
CA VAL A 128 1.17 -2.69 -18.00
C VAL A 128 0.47 -4.02 -18.26
N LEU A 129 1.25 -5.10 -18.31
CA LEU A 129 0.74 -6.47 -18.32
C LEU A 129 1.09 -7.13 -16.99
N VAL A 130 0.10 -7.65 -16.28
CA VAL A 130 0.30 -8.37 -15.01
C VAL A 130 0.01 -9.86 -15.22
N PHE A 131 0.99 -10.71 -14.92
CA PHE A 131 0.90 -12.16 -15.04
C PHE A 131 0.95 -12.82 -13.67
N TYR A 132 -0.01 -13.70 -13.39
CA TYR A 132 -0.06 -14.47 -12.15
C TYR A 132 0.55 -15.87 -12.36
N GLY A 133 1.89 -15.93 -12.38
CA GLY A 133 2.67 -17.15 -12.66
C GLY A 133 2.81 -17.49 -14.16
N VAL A 134 3.22 -18.72 -14.47
CA VAL A 134 3.47 -19.20 -15.85
C VAL A 134 2.16 -19.62 -16.54
N GLY A 135 1.70 -18.85 -17.53
CA GLY A 135 0.81 -19.14 -18.69
C GLY A 135 -0.41 -20.09 -18.63
N ASP A 136 -0.46 -21.09 -17.76
CA ASP A 136 -1.53 -22.08 -17.68
C ASP A 136 -2.69 -21.58 -16.83
N SER A 137 -3.92 -21.97 -17.21
CA SER A 137 -5.14 -21.61 -16.47
C SER A 137 -5.30 -22.35 -15.14
N ILE A 138 -4.38 -23.27 -14.78
CA ILE A 138 -4.46 -24.12 -13.58
C ILE A 138 -3.14 -24.04 -12.82
N GLN A 139 -3.20 -23.76 -11.52
CA GLN A 139 -2.04 -23.86 -10.64
C GLN A 139 -1.80 -25.31 -10.23
N ARG A 140 -0.54 -25.75 -10.32
CA ARG A 140 -0.10 -27.11 -10.00
C ARG A 140 1.06 -27.08 -9.03
N LEU A 141 1.08 -28.03 -8.11
CA LEU A 141 2.20 -28.27 -7.20
C LEU A 141 2.96 -29.55 -7.59
N PRO A 142 4.30 -29.56 -7.52
CA PRO A 142 5.07 -30.73 -7.89
C PRO A 142 4.84 -31.90 -6.93
N GLY A 143 4.28 -33.01 -7.42
CA GLY A 143 3.94 -34.15 -6.58
C GLY A 143 5.15 -34.79 -5.89
N ALA A 144 6.32 -34.73 -6.54
CA ALA A 144 7.58 -35.21 -5.96
C ALA A 144 8.00 -34.41 -4.73
N TRP A 145 7.73 -33.09 -4.71
CA TRP A 145 8.03 -32.23 -3.58
C TRP A 145 7.09 -32.51 -2.40
N LEU A 146 5.79 -32.59 -2.66
CA LEU A 146 4.78 -32.92 -1.63
C LEU A 146 5.09 -34.28 -0.97
N ARG A 147 5.48 -35.28 -1.76
CA ARG A 147 5.93 -36.58 -1.24
C ARG A 147 7.18 -36.44 -0.38
N ALA A 148 8.19 -35.72 -0.87
CA ALA A 148 9.45 -35.50 -0.16
C ALA A 148 9.24 -34.81 1.20
N ALA A 149 8.28 -33.87 1.29
CA ALA A 149 7.86 -33.24 2.54
C ALA A 149 7.23 -34.26 3.50
N SER A 150 6.26 -35.04 3.03
CA SER A 150 5.61 -36.07 3.84
C SER A 150 6.58 -37.14 4.35
N GLU A 151 7.51 -37.61 3.52
CA GLU A 151 8.51 -38.63 3.88
C GLU A 151 9.49 -38.13 4.96
N ARG A 152 9.69 -36.81 5.05
CA ARG A 152 10.51 -36.13 6.06
C ARG A 152 9.73 -35.71 7.30
N GLY A 153 8.44 -36.05 7.36
CA GLY A 153 7.58 -35.74 8.50
C GLY A 153 7.04 -34.31 8.52
N HIS A 154 7.23 -33.53 7.45
CA HIS A 154 6.59 -32.22 7.29
C HIS A 154 5.16 -32.45 6.80
N THR A 155 4.22 -32.50 7.74
CA THR A 155 2.80 -32.79 7.47
C THR A 155 1.88 -31.83 8.22
N ASN A 156 0.61 -31.79 7.86
CA ASN A 156 -0.38 -31.01 8.62
C ASN A 156 -0.45 -31.46 10.10
N GLU A 157 -0.26 -32.74 10.38
CA GLU A 157 -0.24 -33.23 11.76
C GLU A 157 1.00 -32.74 12.52
N SER A 158 2.18 -32.69 11.88
CA SER A 158 3.38 -32.16 12.54
C SER A 158 3.27 -30.67 12.88
N VAL A 159 2.52 -29.90 12.07
CA VAL A 159 2.17 -28.50 12.38
C VAL A 159 1.27 -28.43 13.62
N ILE A 160 0.21 -29.25 13.68
CA ILE A 160 -0.71 -29.31 14.82
C ILE A 160 0.01 -29.78 16.10
N ASP A 161 0.88 -30.78 16.02
CA ASP A 161 1.68 -31.25 17.16
C ASP A 161 2.58 -30.15 17.72
N ARG A 162 3.21 -29.39 16.82
CA ARG A 162 4.03 -28.26 17.23
C ARG A 162 3.21 -27.16 17.90
N TYR A 163 2.01 -26.87 17.39
CA TYR A 163 1.07 -25.99 18.05
C TYR A 163 0.78 -26.44 19.48
N ARG A 164 0.49 -27.74 19.71
CA ARG A 164 0.25 -28.28 21.05
C ARG A 164 1.45 -28.05 21.99
N VAL A 165 2.67 -28.24 21.50
CA VAL A 165 3.90 -27.97 22.26
C VAL A 165 4.01 -26.49 22.63
N MET A 166 3.72 -25.57 21.70
CA MET A 166 3.77 -24.13 21.98
C MET A 166 2.65 -23.67 22.91
N ALA A 167 1.47 -24.27 22.83
CA ALA A 167 0.36 -24.02 23.76
C ALA A 167 0.79 -24.35 25.18
N HIS A 168 1.33 -25.56 25.38
CA HIS A 168 1.83 -26.01 26.68
C HIS A 168 2.95 -25.11 27.21
N ALA A 169 3.94 -24.77 26.37
CA ALA A 169 5.04 -23.88 26.76
C ALA A 169 4.55 -22.47 27.15
N SER A 170 3.40 -22.04 26.62
CA SER A 170 2.78 -20.75 26.94
C SER A 170 1.83 -20.81 28.14
N GLY A 171 1.64 -21.99 28.75
CA GLY A 171 0.68 -22.20 29.84
C GLY A 171 -0.79 -22.17 29.39
N LEU A 172 -1.04 -22.45 28.11
CA LEU A 172 -2.37 -22.43 27.50
C LEU A 172 -2.84 -23.86 27.18
N THR A 173 -4.16 -24.04 27.20
CA THR A 173 -4.78 -25.29 26.75
C THR A 173 -4.85 -25.30 25.23
N ALA A 174 -4.29 -26.34 24.60
CA ALA A 174 -4.44 -26.54 23.17
C ALA A 174 -5.91 -26.81 22.82
N LEU A 175 -6.41 -26.20 21.74
CA LEU A 175 -7.70 -26.52 21.19
C LEU A 175 -7.70 -27.94 20.61
N SER A 176 -8.87 -28.55 20.62
CA SER A 176 -9.12 -29.77 19.85
C SER A 176 -8.98 -29.47 18.35
N ARG A 177 -8.79 -30.52 17.54
CA ARG A 177 -8.69 -30.34 16.09
C ARG A 177 -9.97 -29.75 15.50
N GLU A 178 -11.11 -30.15 16.08
CA GLU A 178 -12.45 -29.73 15.69
C GLU A 178 -12.67 -28.25 16.00
N ASP A 179 -12.12 -27.76 17.12
CA ASP A 179 -12.26 -26.36 17.53
C ASP A 179 -11.30 -25.40 16.81
N LEU A 180 -10.18 -25.89 16.26
CA LEU A 180 -9.13 -25.06 15.68
C LEU A 180 -9.64 -24.09 14.59
N GLY A 181 -10.65 -24.48 13.80
CA GLY A 181 -11.18 -23.62 12.73
C GLY A 181 -11.81 -22.32 13.25
N GLU A 182 -12.84 -22.42 14.10
CA GLU A 182 -13.59 -21.24 14.55
C GLU A 182 -12.98 -20.62 15.82
N ALA A 183 -12.54 -21.44 16.76
CA ALA A 183 -12.15 -20.97 18.08
C ALA A 183 -10.75 -20.35 18.12
N ALA A 184 -9.85 -20.72 17.21
CA ALA A 184 -8.53 -20.10 17.12
C ALA A 184 -8.63 -18.62 16.72
N VAL A 185 -9.50 -18.28 15.76
CA VAL A 185 -9.74 -16.89 15.35
C VAL A 185 -10.25 -16.04 16.53
N ILE A 186 -11.22 -16.56 17.28
CA ILE A 186 -11.76 -15.86 18.47
C ILE A 186 -10.71 -15.75 19.59
N ARG A 187 -9.86 -16.76 19.77
CA ARG A 187 -8.76 -16.69 20.74
C ARG A 187 -7.68 -15.69 20.32
N ALA A 188 -7.36 -15.59 19.03
CA ALA A 188 -6.43 -14.60 18.50
C ALA A 188 -6.91 -13.16 18.74
N MET A 189 -8.22 -12.96 18.85
CA MET A 189 -8.84 -11.69 19.26
C MET A 189 -8.79 -11.43 20.78
N GLY A 190 -8.29 -12.38 21.59
CA GLY A 190 -8.32 -12.30 23.05
C GLY A 190 -9.69 -12.58 23.68
N LEU A 191 -10.63 -13.11 22.90
CA LEU A 191 -12.02 -13.33 23.29
C LEU A 191 -12.34 -14.79 23.63
N ARG A 192 -11.34 -15.67 23.73
CA ARG A 192 -11.53 -17.05 24.21
C ARG A 192 -10.43 -17.40 25.18
N ASP A 193 -10.78 -18.14 26.24
CA ASP A 193 -9.88 -18.48 27.34
C ASP A 193 -9.21 -17.22 27.93
N ARG A 194 -9.98 -16.11 27.98
CA ARG A 194 -9.44 -14.76 28.19
C ARG A 194 -8.58 -14.64 29.44
N GLU A 195 -8.98 -15.25 30.55
CA GLU A 195 -8.21 -15.17 31.80
C GLU A 195 -6.80 -15.75 31.64
N ALA A 196 -6.68 -16.96 31.09
CA ALA A 196 -5.40 -17.62 30.85
C ALA A 196 -4.57 -16.85 29.80
N MET A 197 -5.23 -16.38 28.74
CA MET A 197 -4.63 -15.55 27.70
C MET A 197 -4.02 -14.25 28.24
N VAL A 198 -4.77 -13.51 29.05
CA VAL A 198 -4.32 -12.28 29.70
C VAL A 198 -3.16 -12.57 30.65
N ALA A 199 -3.24 -13.65 31.44
CA ALA A 199 -2.16 -14.03 32.35
C ALA A 199 -0.85 -14.35 31.60
N ALA A 200 -0.94 -15.09 30.49
CA ALA A 200 0.21 -15.40 29.64
C ALA A 200 0.81 -14.11 29.02
N HIS A 201 -0.04 -13.23 28.48
CA HIS A 201 0.37 -11.93 27.91
C HIS A 201 1.11 -11.07 28.95
N ARG A 202 0.53 -10.93 30.15
CA ARG A 202 1.15 -10.18 31.26
C ARG A 202 2.53 -10.73 31.61
N THR A 203 2.69 -12.05 31.62
CA THR A 203 3.98 -12.69 31.92
C THR A 203 5.05 -12.33 30.88
N VAL A 204 4.71 -12.38 29.59
CA VAL A 204 5.61 -12.01 28.50
C VAL A 204 5.90 -10.51 28.50
N LEU A 205 4.88 -9.66 28.59
CA LEU A 205 5.04 -8.20 28.66
C LEU A 205 5.87 -7.75 29.86
N ALA A 206 5.68 -8.35 31.04
CA ALA A 206 6.51 -8.08 32.21
C ALA A 206 7.98 -8.47 31.95
N THR A 207 8.22 -9.56 31.21
CA THR A 207 9.56 -10.00 30.82
C THR A 207 10.21 -9.04 29.84
N ILE A 208 9.48 -8.57 28.82
CA ILE A 208 9.93 -7.52 27.89
C ILE A 208 10.30 -6.26 28.68
N ARG A 209 9.41 -5.78 29.55
CA ARG A 209 9.62 -4.58 30.38
C ARG A 209 10.92 -4.66 31.20
N ARG A 210 11.21 -5.81 31.83
CA ARG A 210 12.44 -6.00 32.63
C ARG A 210 13.72 -5.94 31.81
N ARG A 211 13.66 -6.22 30.49
CA ARG A 211 14.82 -6.20 29.59
C ARG A 211 15.13 -4.82 29.02
N LEU A 212 14.20 -3.88 29.11
CA LEU A 212 14.44 -2.49 28.70
C LEU A 212 15.43 -1.82 29.69
N VAL A 213 16.60 -1.38 29.19
CA VAL A 213 17.58 -0.64 30.03
C VAL A 213 17.34 0.86 30.02
N SER A 214 16.89 1.45 28.91
CA SER A 214 16.63 2.88 28.89
C SER A 214 15.40 3.23 29.73
N ASP A 215 15.52 4.22 30.59
CA ASP A 215 14.37 4.77 31.33
C ASP A 215 13.33 5.39 30.41
N SER A 216 13.74 5.97 29.28
CA SER A 216 12.79 6.49 28.29
C SER A 216 11.97 5.37 27.66
N ALA A 217 12.63 4.26 27.30
CA ALA A 217 11.97 3.08 26.76
C ALA A 217 11.01 2.44 27.77
N ARG A 218 11.42 2.33 29.04
CA ARG A 218 10.56 1.85 30.13
C ARG A 218 9.34 2.74 30.36
N LYS A 219 9.51 4.06 30.36
CA LYS A 219 8.39 5.01 30.48
C LYS A 219 7.43 4.91 29.30
N ARG A 220 7.94 4.79 28.07
CA ARG A 220 7.12 4.58 26.87
C ARG A 220 6.38 3.25 26.92
N PHE A 221 7.05 2.18 27.35
CA PHE A 221 6.42 0.88 27.58
C PHE A 221 5.28 0.99 28.60
N ASP A 222 5.53 1.62 29.75
CA ASP A 222 4.54 1.79 30.81
C ASP A 222 3.37 2.66 30.34
N PHE A 223 3.63 3.70 29.55
CA PHE A 223 2.57 4.50 28.94
C PHE A 223 1.67 3.66 28.00
N LEU A 224 2.26 2.76 27.20
CA LEU A 224 1.51 1.94 26.24
C LEU A 224 0.76 0.79 26.93
N PHE A 225 1.43 0.00 27.76
CA PHE A 225 0.88 -1.24 28.29
C PHE A 225 0.32 -1.10 29.71
N ARG A 226 0.69 -0.04 30.45
CA ARG A 226 0.30 0.17 31.85
C ARG A 226 0.05 1.63 32.24
N PRO A 227 -0.72 2.42 31.46
CA PRO A 227 -0.85 3.86 31.67
C PRO A 227 -1.39 4.23 33.07
N THR A 228 -2.21 3.36 33.66
CA THR A 228 -2.80 3.53 35.00
C THR A 228 -2.32 2.50 36.01
N GLY A 229 -1.29 1.71 35.67
CA GLY A 229 -0.79 0.59 36.48
C GLY A 229 -1.45 -0.76 36.19
N GLU A 230 -2.65 -0.77 35.59
CA GLU A 230 -3.32 -1.95 35.03
C GLU A 230 -2.75 -2.33 33.66
N TRP A 231 -2.79 -3.61 33.31
CA TRP A 231 -2.27 -4.08 32.01
C TRP A 231 -3.32 -3.92 30.91
N HIS A 232 -2.92 -3.33 29.78
CA HIS A 232 -3.64 -3.42 28.51
C HIS A 232 -2.94 -4.48 27.65
N VAL A 233 -3.63 -5.57 27.32
CA VAL A 233 -3.04 -6.65 26.51
C VAL A 233 -3.67 -6.78 25.12
N ASP A 234 -4.83 -6.18 24.89
CA ASP A 234 -5.55 -6.15 23.62
C ASP A 234 -6.41 -4.89 23.47
N ILE A 235 -7.04 -4.73 22.32
CA ILE A 235 -7.90 -3.57 22.04
C ILE A 235 -9.17 -3.52 22.89
N HIS A 236 -9.64 -4.67 23.39
CA HIS A 236 -10.85 -4.74 24.21
C HIS A 236 -10.61 -4.11 25.58
N ASP A 237 -9.44 -4.36 26.19
CA ASP A 237 -9.03 -3.69 27.44
C ASP A 237 -8.98 -2.17 27.26
N VAL A 238 -8.37 -1.71 26.17
CA VAL A 238 -8.19 -0.27 25.90
C VAL A 238 -9.52 0.40 25.60
N ALA A 239 -10.38 -0.25 24.80
CA ALA A 239 -11.70 0.27 24.47
C ALA A 239 -12.57 0.43 25.71
N LEU A 240 -12.60 -0.59 26.58
CA LEU A 240 -13.34 -0.52 27.84
C LEU A 240 -12.75 0.53 28.79
N HIS A 241 -11.43 0.65 28.87
CA HIS A 241 -10.77 1.68 29.66
C HIS A 241 -11.14 3.10 29.18
N ALA A 242 -11.06 3.35 27.88
CA ALA A 242 -11.42 4.63 27.28
C ALA A 242 -12.91 4.96 27.48
N ALA A 243 -13.79 3.96 27.35
CA ALA A 243 -15.21 4.14 27.61
C ALA A 243 -15.50 4.50 29.08
N ARG A 244 -14.75 3.92 30.04
CA ARG A 244 -14.86 4.24 31.48
C ARG A 244 -14.49 5.68 31.81
N GLN A 245 -13.65 6.33 30.99
CA GLN A 245 -13.37 7.76 31.15
C GLN A 245 -14.56 8.65 30.79
N GLN A 246 -15.47 8.16 29.93
CA GLN A 246 -16.68 8.87 29.52
C GLN A 246 -17.87 8.51 30.41
N ILE A 247 -18.02 7.23 30.75
CA ILE A 247 -19.12 6.70 31.57
C ILE A 247 -18.50 5.87 32.72
N PRO A 248 -18.31 6.47 33.91
CA PRO A 248 -17.78 5.75 35.06
C PRO A 248 -18.60 4.50 35.40
N GLY A 249 -17.91 3.38 35.59
CA GLY A 249 -18.55 2.10 35.92
C GLY A 249 -19.15 1.33 34.73
N ILE A 250 -18.95 1.78 33.49
CA ILE A 250 -19.35 1.01 32.31
C ILE A 250 -18.66 -0.36 32.27
N GLU A 251 -19.44 -1.37 31.88
CA GLU A 251 -19.04 -2.75 31.65
C GLU A 251 -19.58 -3.23 30.30
N TRP A 252 -19.08 -4.34 29.76
CA TRP A 252 -19.60 -4.94 28.53
C TRP A 252 -21.12 -5.17 28.59
N ALA A 253 -21.61 -5.62 29.75
CA ALA A 253 -23.04 -5.83 30.02
C ALA A 253 -23.92 -4.60 29.76
N SER A 254 -23.34 -3.40 29.88
CA SER A 254 -24.06 -2.14 29.69
C SER A 254 -24.56 -1.98 28.24
N ALA A 255 -23.94 -2.65 27.27
CA ALA A 255 -24.31 -2.61 25.86
C ALA A 255 -25.31 -3.71 25.44
N GLU A 256 -25.51 -4.75 26.27
CA GLU A 256 -26.28 -5.93 25.89
C GLU A 256 -27.75 -5.62 25.52
N PRO A 257 -28.52 -4.80 26.28
CA PRO A 257 -29.90 -4.49 25.92
C PRO A 257 -30.04 -3.83 24.55
N ALA A 258 -29.15 -2.89 24.20
CA ALA A 258 -29.16 -2.25 22.89
C ALA A 258 -28.87 -3.25 21.76
N LEU A 259 -27.83 -4.08 21.93
CA LEU A 259 -27.47 -5.10 20.94
C LEU A 259 -28.60 -6.13 20.75
N ALA A 260 -29.31 -6.51 21.82
CA ALA A 260 -30.45 -7.43 21.76
C ALA A 260 -31.69 -6.81 21.10
N VAL A 261 -31.88 -5.48 21.22
CA VAL A 261 -32.95 -4.76 20.50
C VAL A 261 -32.70 -4.79 19.00
N ALA A 262 -31.44 -4.58 18.58
CA ALA A 262 -31.02 -4.63 17.17
C ALA A 262 -30.88 -6.06 16.59
N GLY A 263 -31.20 -7.10 17.37
CA GLY A 263 -31.09 -8.50 16.93
C GLY A 263 -29.67 -9.01 16.76
N ARG A 264 -28.66 -8.29 17.30
CA ARG A 264 -27.24 -8.70 17.29
C ARG A 264 -26.91 -9.70 18.39
N LEU A 265 -27.65 -9.65 19.50
CA LEU A 265 -27.59 -10.65 20.56
C LEU A 265 -28.95 -11.34 20.72
N PRO A 266 -28.98 -12.63 21.09
CA PRO A 266 -30.22 -13.30 21.40
C PRO A 266 -30.90 -12.62 22.59
N ARG A 267 -32.23 -12.45 22.51
CA ARG A 267 -33.06 -12.10 23.66
C ARG A 267 -33.23 -13.34 24.55
N ALA A 268 -32.15 -13.77 25.18
CA ALA A 268 -32.12 -14.97 26.01
C ALA A 268 -32.45 -14.65 27.48
N GLU A 269 -33.01 -15.62 28.20
CA GLU A 269 -33.19 -15.54 29.67
C GLU A 269 -31.85 -15.54 30.41
N ARG A 270 -30.79 -16.07 29.78
CA ARG A 270 -29.43 -16.11 30.32
C ARG A 270 -28.57 -15.05 29.65
N ARG A 271 -27.84 -14.30 30.48
CA ARG A 271 -26.85 -13.30 30.04
C ARG A 271 -25.84 -13.93 29.07
N PRO A 272 -25.54 -13.29 27.92
CA PRO A 272 -24.43 -13.68 27.06
C PRO A 272 -23.09 -13.66 27.82
N ALA A 273 -22.11 -14.44 27.34
CA ALA A 273 -20.75 -14.28 27.81
C ALA A 273 -20.18 -12.94 27.30
N ASP A 274 -19.35 -12.27 28.11
CA ASP A 274 -18.73 -10.98 27.76
C ASP A 274 -17.96 -11.04 26.43
N GLU A 275 -17.38 -12.20 26.11
CA GLU A 275 -16.69 -12.50 24.86
C GLU A 275 -17.59 -12.29 23.62
N VAL A 276 -18.85 -12.71 23.71
CA VAL A 276 -19.84 -12.54 22.62
C VAL A 276 -20.21 -11.07 22.46
N THR A 277 -20.42 -10.38 23.58
CA THR A 277 -20.75 -8.94 23.58
C THR A 277 -19.60 -8.11 23.00
N ALA A 278 -18.35 -8.41 23.39
CA ALA A 278 -17.17 -7.73 22.87
C ALA A 278 -16.96 -7.98 21.37
N LEU A 279 -17.19 -9.21 20.89
CA LEU A 279 -17.15 -9.55 19.47
C LEU A 279 -18.18 -8.75 18.66
N GLU A 280 -19.44 -8.71 19.10
CA GLU A 280 -20.49 -7.97 18.40
C GLU A 280 -20.25 -6.46 18.40
N LEU A 281 -19.69 -5.90 19.48
CA LEU A 281 -19.27 -4.50 19.51
C LEU A 281 -18.12 -4.23 18.53
N TYR A 282 -17.14 -5.13 18.43
CA TYR A 282 -16.06 -4.99 17.46
C TYR A 282 -16.60 -5.07 16.02
N ARG A 283 -17.48 -6.01 15.72
CA ARG A 283 -18.16 -6.11 14.41
C ARG A 283 -18.95 -4.85 14.09
N LEU A 284 -19.64 -4.27 15.08
CA LEU A 284 -20.36 -3.01 14.91
C LEU A 284 -19.41 -1.83 14.67
N PHE A 285 -18.25 -1.81 15.33
CA PHE A 285 -17.19 -0.82 15.07
C PHE A 285 -16.66 -0.92 13.65
N VAL A 286 -16.34 -2.12 13.18
CA VAL A 286 -15.91 -2.37 11.79
C VAL A 286 -16.99 -1.90 10.81
N LEU A 287 -18.24 -2.28 11.06
CA LEU A 287 -19.37 -1.86 10.22
C LEU A 287 -19.54 -0.34 10.16
N SER A 288 -19.32 0.37 11.28
CA SER A 288 -19.40 1.83 11.34
C SER A 288 -18.39 2.55 10.44
N ARG A 289 -17.28 1.87 10.10
CA ARG A 289 -16.23 2.40 9.23
C ARG A 289 -16.38 1.93 7.78
N ALA A 290 -16.80 0.69 7.56
CA ALA A 290 -16.93 0.13 6.23
C ALA A 290 -18.23 0.53 5.52
N GLU A 291 -19.35 0.54 6.25
CA GLU A 291 -20.69 0.75 5.68
C GLU A 291 -21.54 1.67 6.57
N PRO A 292 -21.30 3.01 6.54
CA PRO A 292 -21.98 3.96 7.44
C PRO A 292 -23.51 3.95 7.31
N GLU A 293 -24.03 3.68 6.11
CA GLU A 293 -25.47 3.56 5.85
C GLU A 293 -26.06 2.32 6.53
N HIS A 294 -25.41 1.16 6.40
CA HIS A 294 -25.86 -0.08 7.06
C HIS A 294 -25.71 0.00 8.58
N TYR A 295 -24.62 0.61 9.06
CA TYR A 295 -24.42 0.90 10.47
C TYR A 295 -25.59 1.70 11.06
N SER A 296 -26.01 2.79 10.40
CA SER A 296 -27.13 3.62 10.87
C SER A 296 -28.42 2.81 11.02
N ALA A 297 -28.77 2.01 10.01
CA ALA A 297 -29.95 1.15 10.03
C ALA A 297 -29.92 0.11 11.17
N VAL A 298 -28.73 -0.38 11.53
CA VAL A 298 -28.54 -1.33 12.64
C VAL A 298 -28.67 -0.64 14.00
N THR A 299 -28.22 0.62 14.11
CA THR A 299 -28.23 1.36 15.39
C THR A 299 -29.53 2.10 15.68
N ASP A 300 -30.33 2.45 14.68
CA ASP A 300 -31.60 3.16 14.87
C ASP A 300 -32.54 2.47 15.88
N PRO A 301 -32.78 1.14 15.81
CA PRO A 301 -33.60 0.46 16.82
C PRO A 301 -33.03 0.57 18.24
N MET A 302 -31.70 0.58 18.39
CA MET A 302 -31.03 0.66 19.69
C MET A 302 -31.35 1.99 20.39
N GLN A 303 -31.30 3.09 19.63
CA GLN A 303 -31.52 4.44 20.15
C GLN A 303 -32.90 4.60 20.78
N TYR A 304 -33.93 4.00 20.19
CA TYR A 304 -35.31 4.11 20.67
C TYR A 304 -35.69 3.00 21.66
N GLY A 305 -35.19 1.78 21.45
CA GLY A 305 -35.56 0.62 22.26
C GLY A 305 -34.78 0.48 23.57
N ALA A 306 -33.53 0.97 23.63
CA ALA A 306 -32.70 0.93 24.84
C ALA A 306 -31.73 2.13 24.93
N PRO A 307 -32.22 3.37 25.11
CA PRO A 307 -31.41 4.59 24.96
C PRO A 307 -30.16 4.67 25.87
N ALA A 308 -30.27 4.23 27.12
CA ALA A 308 -29.13 4.23 28.04
C ALA A 308 -28.05 3.21 27.64
N SER A 309 -28.48 2.02 27.20
CA SER A 309 -27.57 0.99 26.69
C SER A 309 -26.96 1.39 25.35
N PHE A 310 -27.70 2.12 24.50
CA PHE A 310 -27.17 2.68 23.27
C PHE A 310 -26.05 3.69 23.52
N ARG A 311 -26.15 4.54 24.55
CA ARG A 311 -25.02 5.41 24.95
C ARG A 311 -23.79 4.60 25.36
N ALA A 312 -23.97 3.46 26.02
CA ALA A 312 -22.88 2.56 26.36
C ALA A 312 -22.23 1.95 25.10
N VAL A 313 -23.03 1.53 24.12
CA VAL A 313 -22.53 1.11 22.80
C VAL A 313 -21.68 2.21 22.17
N GLN A 314 -22.20 3.45 22.07
CA GLN A 314 -21.47 4.57 21.49
C GLN A 314 -20.14 4.86 22.20
N ALA A 315 -20.13 4.87 23.54
CA ALA A 315 -18.91 5.08 24.32
C ALA A 315 -17.86 3.98 24.06
N LEU A 316 -18.28 2.73 23.90
CA LEU A 316 -17.39 1.60 23.59
C LEU A 316 -16.87 1.67 22.15
N LEU A 317 -17.68 2.10 21.17
CA LEU A 317 -17.22 2.32 19.79
C LEU A 317 -16.17 3.44 19.69
N VAL A 318 -16.36 4.54 20.43
CA VAL A 318 -15.33 5.60 20.58
C VAL A 318 -14.09 5.05 21.29
N GLY A 319 -14.28 4.17 22.26
CA GLY A 319 -13.18 3.45 22.90
C GLY A 319 -12.34 2.63 21.91
N TYR A 320 -12.97 1.93 20.97
CA TYR A 320 -12.26 1.19 19.92
C TYR A 320 -11.44 2.08 19.00
N GLU A 321 -11.92 3.28 18.66
CA GLU A 321 -11.12 4.26 17.91
C GLU A 321 -9.82 4.64 18.65
N SER A 322 -9.91 4.85 19.96
CA SER A 322 -8.71 5.06 20.80
C SER A 322 -7.81 3.82 20.83
N ALA A 323 -8.41 2.64 20.87
CA ALA A 323 -7.67 1.37 20.88
C ALA A 323 -6.92 1.11 19.56
N VAL A 324 -7.46 1.53 18.41
CA VAL A 324 -6.78 1.46 17.11
C VAL A 324 -5.48 2.26 17.13
N HIS A 325 -5.52 3.51 17.61
CA HIS A 325 -4.30 4.33 17.72
C HIS A 325 -3.28 3.76 18.72
N TRP A 326 -3.75 3.21 19.84
CA TRP A 326 -2.91 2.50 20.78
C TRP A 326 -2.21 1.30 20.11
N TYR A 327 -2.96 0.54 19.32
CA TYR A 327 -2.47 -0.67 18.65
C TYR A 327 -1.28 -0.38 17.74
N GLU A 328 -1.40 0.61 16.86
CA GLU A 328 -0.31 1.03 15.97
C GLU A 328 0.95 1.45 16.75
N ALA A 329 0.77 2.20 17.85
CA ALA A 329 1.86 2.63 18.70
C ALA A 329 2.55 1.46 19.42
N VAL A 330 1.77 0.47 19.87
CA VAL A 330 2.26 -0.78 20.45
C VAL A 330 3.03 -1.61 19.44
N MET A 331 2.48 -1.82 18.23
CA MET A 331 3.14 -2.62 17.21
C MET A 331 4.46 -1.98 16.78
N ARG A 332 4.49 -0.66 16.56
CA ARG A 332 5.74 0.07 16.30
C ARG A 332 6.75 -0.15 17.42
N PHE A 333 6.33 -0.06 18.68
CA PHE A 333 7.21 -0.30 19.82
C PHE A 333 7.76 -1.74 19.81
N LEU A 334 6.91 -2.76 19.65
CA LEU A 334 7.32 -4.16 19.67
C LEU A 334 8.29 -4.49 18.52
N VAL A 335 8.10 -3.89 17.35
CA VAL A 335 8.96 -4.11 16.18
C VAL A 335 10.32 -3.44 16.32
N THR A 336 10.36 -2.16 16.72
CA THR A 336 11.59 -1.35 16.63
C THR A 336 12.37 -1.20 17.93
N GLU A 337 11.72 -1.32 19.09
CA GLU A 337 12.39 -1.04 20.37
C GLU A 337 13.37 -2.17 20.75
N PRO A 338 14.56 -1.87 21.29
CA PRO A 338 15.59 -2.86 21.60
C PRO A 338 15.37 -3.67 22.89
N TRP A 339 14.43 -4.64 22.87
CA TRP A 339 14.07 -5.50 24.02
C TRP A 339 14.57 -6.96 23.97
N LEU A 340 15.17 -7.43 22.86
CA LEU A 340 15.64 -8.83 22.70
C LEU A 340 17.04 -9.08 23.29
N ARG A 341 18.00 -8.25 22.91
CA ARG A 341 19.36 -8.13 23.51
C ARG A 341 20.16 -9.43 23.58
N ASP A 342 20.27 -10.10 22.44
CA ASP A 342 21.18 -11.22 22.23
C ASP A 342 22.25 -10.83 21.20
N SER A 343 23.53 -10.95 21.55
CA SER A 343 24.68 -10.97 20.63
C SER A 343 24.55 -10.14 19.34
N GLY A 344 24.27 -8.83 19.43
CA GLY A 344 24.15 -7.91 18.27
C GLY A 344 22.73 -7.67 17.75
N VAL A 345 21.77 -8.53 18.08
CA VAL A 345 20.34 -8.37 17.78
C VAL A 345 19.63 -7.71 18.96
N ARG A 346 19.00 -6.56 18.72
CA ARG A 346 18.36 -5.79 19.79
C ARG A 346 16.84 -5.73 19.65
N SER A 347 16.30 -5.70 18.44
CA SER A 347 14.87 -5.59 18.12
C SER A 347 14.42 -6.67 17.11
N LEU A 348 13.11 -6.78 16.85
CA LEU A 348 12.60 -7.64 15.77
C LEU A 348 13.08 -7.14 14.40
N ALA A 349 13.13 -5.82 14.23
CA ALA A 349 13.67 -5.20 13.02
C ALA A 349 15.13 -5.61 12.77
N ASP A 350 15.97 -5.59 13.80
CA ASP A 350 17.36 -6.06 13.69
C ASP A 350 17.43 -7.53 13.24
N ILE A 351 16.50 -8.39 13.69
CA ILE A 351 16.46 -9.80 13.25
C ILE A 351 16.19 -9.89 11.76
N VAL A 352 15.12 -9.26 11.27
CA VAL A 352 14.74 -9.35 9.86
C VAL A 352 15.84 -8.76 8.99
N GLN A 353 16.36 -7.58 9.32
CA GLN A 353 17.45 -6.97 8.58
C GLN A 353 18.72 -7.85 8.58
N SER A 354 19.06 -8.49 9.70
CA SER A 354 20.20 -9.43 9.75
C SER A 354 19.99 -10.70 8.93
N ALA A 355 18.75 -11.08 8.61
CA ALA A 355 18.45 -12.20 7.71
C ALA A 355 18.72 -11.84 6.24
N TRP A 356 18.84 -10.55 5.91
CA TRP A 356 19.01 -10.05 4.54
C TRP A 356 20.21 -9.09 4.46
N PRO A 357 21.44 -9.52 4.81
CA PRO A 357 22.59 -8.61 4.95
C PRO A 357 23.05 -7.98 3.63
N ASP A 358 22.71 -8.59 2.48
CA ASP A 358 23.08 -8.11 1.15
C ASP A 358 22.10 -7.07 0.58
N HIS A 359 21.05 -6.73 1.33
CA HIS A 359 19.96 -5.87 0.88
C HIS A 359 19.60 -4.83 1.94
N ASP A 360 19.35 -3.60 1.50
CA ASP A 360 18.80 -2.57 2.38
C ASP A 360 17.30 -2.82 2.56
N VAL A 361 16.96 -3.56 3.63
CA VAL A 361 15.58 -3.89 3.97
C VAL A 361 15.01 -2.80 4.89
N PRO A 362 14.14 -1.90 4.39
CA PRO A 362 13.51 -0.91 5.24
C PRO A 362 12.58 -1.59 6.26
N VAL A 363 12.41 -0.93 7.40
CA VAL A 363 11.41 -1.32 8.39
C VAL A 363 10.06 -0.77 7.93
N PRO A 364 9.07 -1.63 7.61
CA PRO A 364 7.76 -1.17 7.17
C PRO A 364 7.03 -0.46 8.30
N ASP A 365 6.17 0.48 7.94
CA ASP A 365 5.17 1.00 8.87
C ASP A 365 4.20 -0.15 9.23
N VAL A 366 3.83 -0.32 10.50
CA VAL A 366 2.70 -1.19 10.87
C VAL A 366 1.48 -0.31 11.09
N ARG A 367 0.40 -0.59 10.36
CA ARG A 367 -0.85 0.19 10.41
C ARG A 367 -2.05 -0.70 10.67
N ALA A 368 -3.01 -0.17 11.40
CA ALA A 368 -4.26 -0.87 11.63
C ALA A 368 -5.13 -0.79 10.38
N HIS A 369 -5.70 -1.92 9.97
CA HIS A 369 -6.72 -2.01 8.93
C HIS A 369 -7.84 -2.93 9.40
N LEU A 370 -9.09 -2.48 9.30
CA LEU A 370 -10.23 -3.20 9.85
C LEU A 370 -10.73 -4.26 8.87
N PHE A 371 -10.12 -5.44 8.89
CA PHE A 371 -10.56 -6.61 8.12
C PHE A 371 -11.82 -7.26 8.73
N GLY A 372 -12.03 -7.08 10.03
CA GLY A 372 -13.16 -7.64 10.79
C GLY A 372 -12.88 -8.97 11.47
N TYR A 373 -11.68 -9.51 11.28
CA TYR A 373 -11.15 -10.71 11.93
C TYR A 373 -9.61 -10.66 11.93
N ALA A 374 -8.96 -11.53 12.70
CA ALA A 374 -7.51 -11.57 12.83
C ALA A 374 -6.84 -11.91 11.48
N GLU A 375 -6.32 -10.88 10.79
CA GLU A 375 -5.69 -10.97 9.47
C GLU A 375 -4.65 -9.86 9.29
N GLY A 376 -3.72 -10.04 8.35
CA GLY A 376 -2.80 -9.02 7.87
C GLY A 376 -2.67 -9.03 6.35
N ALA A 377 -2.03 -7.98 5.82
CA ALA A 377 -1.68 -7.90 4.41
C ALA A 377 -0.38 -7.10 4.22
N PRO A 378 0.43 -7.45 3.21
CA PRO A 378 1.67 -6.76 2.92
C PRO A 378 1.44 -5.68 1.87
N VAL A 379 1.91 -4.47 2.14
CA VAL A 379 1.95 -3.40 1.13
C VAL A 379 3.40 -3.16 0.78
N ALA A 380 3.82 -3.61 -0.41
CA ALA A 380 5.16 -3.38 -0.91
C ALA A 380 5.21 -2.05 -1.67
N GLY A 381 6.03 -1.12 -1.16
CA GLY A 381 6.31 0.12 -1.85
C GLY A 381 7.10 -0.14 -3.13
N VAL A 382 6.78 0.54 -4.23
CA VAL A 382 7.62 0.51 -5.43
C VAL A 382 8.59 1.67 -5.50
N PHE A 383 9.81 1.35 -5.94
CA PHE A 383 10.88 2.31 -6.21
C PHE A 383 10.42 3.39 -7.19
N SER A 384 10.90 4.62 -7.00
CA SER A 384 10.64 5.77 -7.89
C SER A 384 10.96 5.46 -9.35
N GLU A 385 12.02 4.67 -9.57
CA GLU A 385 12.54 4.27 -10.87
C GLU A 385 11.53 3.42 -11.65
N VAL A 386 10.64 2.70 -10.96
CA VAL A 386 9.54 1.96 -11.59
C VAL A 386 8.49 2.93 -12.11
N LEU A 387 8.12 3.95 -11.33
CA LEU A 387 7.19 4.99 -11.77
C LEU A 387 7.78 5.83 -12.92
N ASP A 388 9.07 6.17 -12.87
CA ASP A 388 9.75 6.89 -13.96
C ASP A 388 9.78 6.09 -15.26
N ARG A 389 9.79 4.76 -15.17
CA ARG A 389 9.67 3.87 -16.33
C ARG A 389 8.23 3.71 -16.81
N LEU A 390 7.25 3.88 -15.93
CA LEU A 390 5.84 3.72 -16.23
C LEU A 390 5.21 5.00 -16.79
N ILE A 391 5.65 6.17 -16.32
CA ILE A 391 5.06 7.46 -16.69
C ILE A 391 6.03 8.27 -17.55
N VAL A 392 5.55 8.72 -18.70
CA VAL A 392 6.24 9.64 -19.59
C VAL A 392 5.72 11.06 -19.36
N VAL A 393 6.64 12.00 -19.19
CA VAL A 393 6.35 13.44 -19.10
C VAL A 393 6.22 14.00 -20.51
N GLU A 394 5.01 14.39 -20.92
CA GLU A 394 4.72 14.80 -22.30
C GLU A 394 4.94 16.30 -22.56
N ASN A 395 4.92 17.12 -21.52
CA ASN A 395 5.12 18.56 -21.66
C ASN A 395 5.84 19.23 -20.47
N PRO A 396 6.37 20.45 -20.65
CA PRO A 396 7.07 21.17 -19.58
C PRO A 396 6.19 21.50 -18.36
N SER A 397 4.87 21.65 -18.54
CA SER A 397 3.96 21.80 -17.41
C SER A 397 3.94 20.57 -16.52
N ALA A 398 3.97 19.36 -17.09
CA ALA A 398 4.10 18.12 -16.35
C ALA A 398 5.43 18.00 -15.62
N ALA A 399 6.54 18.41 -16.24
CA ALA A 399 7.84 18.45 -15.55
C ALA A 399 7.82 19.39 -14.33
N ARG A 400 7.21 20.59 -14.47
CA ARG A 400 7.05 21.54 -13.36
C ARG A 400 6.13 21.02 -12.27
N TRP A 401 5.00 20.43 -12.67
CA TRP A 401 4.05 19.83 -11.75
C TRP A 401 4.72 18.71 -10.94
N LEU A 402 5.46 17.82 -11.60
CA LEU A 402 6.20 16.75 -10.96
C LEU A 402 7.28 17.27 -10.00
N ALA A 403 8.00 18.33 -10.38
CA ALA A 403 8.99 18.97 -9.50
C ALA A 403 8.36 19.58 -8.23
N ARG A 404 7.09 20.03 -8.31
CA ARG A 404 6.36 20.64 -7.18
C ARG A 404 5.70 19.61 -6.27
N HIS A 405 5.06 18.60 -6.85
CA HIS A 405 4.25 17.60 -6.12
C HIS A 405 5.01 16.30 -5.82
N GLY A 406 6.13 16.08 -6.50
CA GLY A 406 6.96 14.89 -6.37
C GLY A 406 6.27 13.61 -6.87
N GLN A 407 6.98 12.49 -6.70
CA GLN A 407 6.49 11.16 -7.09
C GLN A 407 5.24 10.72 -6.31
N ALA A 408 5.09 11.19 -5.06
CA ALA A 408 3.91 10.90 -4.24
C ALA A 408 2.65 11.49 -4.86
N GLY A 409 2.69 12.75 -5.31
CA GLY A 409 1.57 13.38 -6.01
C GLY A 409 1.27 12.68 -7.34
N LEU A 410 2.30 12.37 -8.14
CA LEU A 410 2.11 11.68 -9.42
C LEU A 410 1.39 10.34 -9.24
N ARG A 411 1.80 9.56 -8.25
CA ARG A 411 1.20 8.26 -7.95
C ARG A 411 -0.27 8.37 -7.57
N GLN A 412 -0.63 9.35 -6.73
CA GLN A 412 -2.03 9.59 -6.37
C GLN A 412 -2.88 9.85 -7.63
N VAL A 413 -2.42 10.75 -8.49
CA VAL A 413 -3.10 11.04 -9.77
C VAL A 413 -3.21 9.80 -10.64
N VAL A 414 -2.16 9.00 -10.74
CA VAL A 414 -2.15 7.75 -11.53
C VAL A 414 -3.11 6.69 -10.98
N GLN A 415 -3.26 6.58 -9.65
CA GLN A 415 -4.25 5.69 -9.03
C GLN A 415 -5.69 6.15 -9.31
N GLU A 416 -5.91 7.45 -9.51
CA GLU A 416 -7.21 8.03 -9.87
C GLU A 416 -7.52 7.94 -11.37
N VAL A 417 -6.57 7.51 -12.21
CA VAL A 417 -6.83 7.23 -13.63
C VAL A 417 -7.78 6.03 -13.72
N GLY A 418 -9.05 6.34 -14.00
CA GLY A 418 -10.12 5.36 -14.08
C GLY A 418 -9.88 4.31 -15.17
N PRO A 419 -10.57 3.16 -15.08
CA PRO A 419 -10.57 2.19 -16.17
C PRO A 419 -11.10 2.83 -17.47
N PRO A 420 -10.78 2.26 -18.64
CA PRO A 420 -11.47 2.63 -19.87
C PRO A 420 -12.99 2.45 -19.72
N ALA A 421 -13.75 3.17 -20.54
CA ALA A 421 -15.21 3.28 -20.44
C ALA A 421 -15.91 1.91 -20.27
N PRO A 422 -16.99 1.84 -19.48
CA PRO A 422 -17.69 0.59 -19.19
C PRO A 422 -18.18 -0.09 -20.48
N GLY A 423 -17.69 -1.30 -20.75
CA GLY A 423 -18.09 -2.10 -21.92
C GLY A 423 -17.09 -3.20 -22.30
N THR A 424 -15.79 -3.05 -22.00
CA THR A 424 -14.79 -4.08 -22.33
C THR A 424 -14.12 -4.58 -21.06
N SER A 425 -14.47 -5.79 -20.61
CA SER A 425 -13.87 -6.41 -19.42
C SER A 425 -12.72 -7.37 -19.74
N VAL A 426 -12.65 -7.86 -20.99
CA VAL A 426 -11.66 -8.85 -21.43
C VAL A 426 -11.18 -8.54 -22.85
N VAL A 427 -9.89 -8.67 -23.12
CA VAL A 427 -9.29 -8.60 -24.46
C VAL A 427 -8.55 -9.91 -24.76
N ASP A 428 -8.81 -10.48 -25.92
CA ASP A 428 -8.09 -11.65 -26.43
C ASP A 428 -6.95 -11.17 -27.35
N LEU A 429 -5.70 -11.42 -26.98
CA LEU A 429 -4.53 -11.10 -27.81
C LEU A 429 -3.90 -12.37 -28.41
N GLY A 430 -4.69 -13.43 -28.58
CA GLY A 430 -4.29 -14.71 -29.17
C GLY A 430 -3.62 -15.64 -28.15
N THR A 431 -2.50 -15.21 -27.57
CA THR A 431 -1.74 -16.04 -26.60
C THR A 431 -2.45 -16.11 -25.25
N PHE A 432 -3.09 -15.00 -24.83
CA PHE A 432 -3.79 -14.91 -23.57
C PHE A 432 -5.05 -14.06 -23.70
N ARG A 433 -6.02 -14.36 -22.82
CA ARG A 433 -7.16 -13.49 -22.54
C ARG A 433 -6.87 -12.66 -21.30
N TYR A 434 -6.77 -11.35 -21.50
CA TYR A 434 -6.48 -10.38 -20.46
C TYR A 434 -7.76 -9.78 -19.91
N GLU A 435 -7.85 -9.66 -18.59
CA GLU A 435 -8.83 -8.77 -17.97
C GLU A 435 -8.35 -7.32 -18.11
N ILE A 436 -9.20 -6.41 -18.57
CA ILE A 436 -8.84 -4.98 -18.61
C ILE A 436 -9.02 -4.37 -17.22
N SER A 437 -8.06 -3.58 -16.77
CA SER A 437 -8.10 -2.90 -15.47
C SER A 437 -7.41 -1.53 -15.51
N SER A 438 -7.34 -0.88 -14.35
CA SER A 438 -6.49 0.30 -14.09
C SER A 438 -5.60 0.09 -12.87
N ILE A 439 -4.60 0.95 -12.67
CA ILE A 439 -3.73 0.88 -11.48
C ILE A 439 -4.56 1.03 -10.20
N GLY A 440 -5.50 1.97 -10.16
CA GLY A 440 -6.40 2.13 -9.02
C GLY A 440 -7.29 0.92 -8.76
N GLN A 441 -7.80 0.27 -9.81
CA GLN A 441 -8.59 -0.96 -9.65
C GLN A 441 -7.76 -2.13 -9.15
N GLU A 442 -6.55 -2.34 -9.69
CA GLU A 442 -5.67 -3.41 -9.19
C GLU A 442 -5.19 -3.13 -7.77
N SER A 443 -4.92 -1.87 -7.41
CA SER A 443 -4.62 -1.47 -6.03
C SER A 443 -5.80 -1.75 -5.09
N ALA A 444 -7.03 -1.43 -5.48
CA ALA A 444 -8.23 -1.70 -4.68
C ALA A 444 -8.58 -3.20 -4.57
N ARG A 445 -8.24 -4.00 -5.59
CA ARG A 445 -8.48 -5.45 -5.62
C ARG A 445 -7.42 -6.23 -4.83
N ALA A 446 -6.17 -5.80 -4.89
CA ALA A 446 -5.08 -6.39 -4.14
C ALA A 446 -5.18 -5.92 -2.68
N ARG A 447 -5.31 -6.86 -1.73
CA ARG A 447 -5.32 -6.53 -0.29
C ARG A 447 -4.06 -5.77 0.14
N GLY A 448 -2.95 -5.98 -0.55
CA GLY A 448 -1.66 -5.31 -0.38
C GLY A 448 -1.43 -4.07 -1.23
N GLY A 449 -2.41 -3.64 -2.03
CA GLY A 449 -2.24 -2.58 -3.01
C GLY A 449 -1.41 -2.97 -4.24
N PHE A 450 -1.22 -2.02 -5.15
CA PHE A 450 -0.47 -2.20 -6.40
C PHE A 450 0.24 -0.90 -6.75
N LEU A 451 1.57 -0.95 -6.88
CA LEU A 451 2.44 0.23 -7.06
C LEU A 451 2.28 1.25 -5.91
N GLU A 452 2.36 0.78 -4.65
CA GLU A 452 2.13 1.60 -3.46
C GLU A 452 3.34 2.46 -3.05
N ALA A 453 3.08 3.57 -2.34
CA ALA A 453 4.07 4.62 -2.06
C ALA A 453 5.16 4.24 -1.07
N ARG A 454 4.88 3.28 -0.21
CA ARG A 454 5.74 2.92 0.92
C ARG A 454 5.41 1.52 1.39
N ASP A 455 6.34 0.97 2.13
CA ASP A 455 6.17 -0.30 2.80
C ASP A 455 5.26 -0.18 4.02
N VAL A 456 4.20 -0.96 4.03
CA VAL A 456 3.27 -1.04 5.15
C VAL A 456 2.88 -2.48 5.40
N VAL A 457 2.87 -2.89 6.66
CA VAL A 457 2.13 -4.08 7.09
C VAL A 457 0.79 -3.62 7.63
N LEU A 458 -0.29 -4.02 6.96
CA LEU A 458 -1.66 -3.81 7.42
C LEU A 458 -2.05 -4.96 8.34
N ILE A 459 -2.63 -4.68 9.51
CA ILE A 459 -3.06 -5.71 10.46
C ILE A 459 -4.41 -5.35 11.07
N ASP A 460 -5.28 -6.34 11.21
CA ASP A 460 -6.50 -6.18 11.99
C ASP A 460 -6.16 -5.98 13.47
N PRO A 461 -6.54 -4.84 14.07
CA PRO A 461 -6.17 -4.52 15.44
C PRO A 461 -6.88 -5.42 16.47
N SER A 462 -7.87 -6.25 16.07
CA SER A 462 -8.41 -7.27 16.96
C SER A 462 -7.38 -8.34 17.33
N THR A 463 -6.41 -8.63 16.45
CA THR A 463 -5.35 -9.59 16.75
C THR A 463 -4.51 -9.11 17.93
N MET A 464 -4.40 -9.88 19.01
CA MET A 464 -3.60 -9.47 20.17
C MET A 464 -2.15 -9.11 19.75
N PRO A 465 -1.56 -7.99 20.23
CA PRO A 465 -0.27 -7.50 19.73
C PRO A 465 0.90 -8.49 19.76
N LEU A 466 0.96 -9.38 20.77
CA LEU A 466 2.02 -10.38 20.84
C LEU A 466 1.84 -11.51 19.80
N PHE A 467 0.61 -11.78 19.36
CA PHE A 467 0.32 -12.74 18.30
C PHE A 467 0.59 -12.13 16.93
N ALA A 468 0.20 -10.86 16.76
CA ALA A 468 0.41 -10.10 15.55
C ALA A 468 1.89 -9.94 15.16
N ILE A 469 2.84 -10.20 16.06
CA ILE A 469 4.27 -10.28 15.70
C ILE A 469 4.52 -11.32 14.61
N GLY A 470 3.85 -12.48 14.64
CA GLY A 470 3.99 -13.49 13.60
C GLY A 470 3.52 -12.98 12.24
N THR A 471 2.33 -12.39 12.21
CA THR A 471 1.79 -11.70 11.03
C THR A 471 2.73 -10.60 10.53
N VAL A 472 3.26 -9.74 11.40
CA VAL A 472 4.24 -8.71 10.99
C VAL A 472 5.45 -9.31 10.28
N LEU A 473 6.04 -10.37 10.86
CA LEU A 473 7.21 -11.01 10.27
C LEU A 473 6.87 -11.63 8.92
N HIS A 474 5.74 -12.33 8.83
CA HIS A 474 5.23 -12.92 7.60
C HIS A 474 5.07 -11.86 6.50
N GLU A 475 4.29 -10.80 6.77
CA GLU A 475 4.02 -9.75 5.77
C GLU A 475 5.26 -8.95 5.39
N TRP A 476 6.19 -8.76 6.34
CA TRP A 476 7.46 -8.10 6.03
C TRP A 476 8.30 -8.94 5.06
N HIS A 477 8.28 -10.27 5.15
CA HIS A 477 8.97 -11.11 4.17
C HIS A 477 8.37 -10.99 2.75
N HIS A 478 7.05 -10.83 2.61
CA HIS A 478 6.42 -10.49 1.33
C HIS A 478 6.91 -9.14 0.79
N ILE A 479 7.01 -8.12 1.63
CA ILE A 479 7.53 -6.80 1.24
C ILE A 479 8.99 -6.90 0.76
N VAL A 480 9.84 -7.61 1.49
CA VAL A 480 11.24 -7.83 1.08
C VAL A 480 11.31 -8.56 -0.25
N HIS A 481 10.49 -9.60 -0.43
CA HIS A 481 10.42 -10.33 -1.69
C HIS A 481 9.98 -9.42 -2.85
N GLY A 482 8.95 -8.60 -2.64
CA GLY A 482 8.49 -7.60 -3.59
C GLY A 482 9.58 -6.61 -4.02
N HIS A 483 10.35 -6.07 -3.08
CA HIS A 483 11.48 -5.18 -3.37
C HIS A 483 12.52 -5.85 -4.26
N LEU A 484 12.93 -7.07 -3.90
CA LEU A 484 13.96 -7.78 -4.65
C LEU A 484 13.50 -8.18 -6.05
N ARG A 485 12.19 -8.43 -6.24
CA ARG A 485 11.59 -8.69 -7.54
C ARG A 485 11.48 -7.44 -8.41
N THR A 486 11.19 -6.28 -7.81
CA THR A 486 10.95 -5.01 -8.51
C THR A 486 12.21 -4.16 -8.67
N HIS A 487 13.33 -4.56 -8.07
CA HIS A 487 14.65 -3.98 -8.32
C HIS A 487 14.99 -4.01 -9.83
N PRO A 488 15.77 -3.05 -10.36
CA PRO A 488 16.16 -3.02 -11.78
C PRO A 488 16.78 -4.31 -12.34
N ASP A 489 17.43 -5.10 -11.49
CA ASP A 489 18.07 -6.39 -11.81
C ASP A 489 17.20 -7.60 -11.43
N GLY A 490 16.00 -7.37 -10.90
CA GLY A 490 15.05 -8.38 -10.46
C GLY A 490 14.28 -9.02 -11.61
N SER A 491 13.64 -10.16 -11.33
CA SER A 491 12.87 -10.94 -12.31
C SER A 491 11.39 -10.55 -12.40
N GLY A 492 10.87 -9.75 -11.45
CA GLY A 492 9.45 -9.45 -11.34
C GLY A 492 8.97 -8.33 -12.26
N LEU A 493 9.87 -7.47 -12.72
CA LEU A 493 9.58 -6.37 -13.63
C LEU A 493 10.47 -6.45 -14.87
N SER A 494 9.86 -6.41 -16.05
CA SER A 494 10.59 -6.29 -17.32
C SER A 494 9.95 -5.25 -18.23
N LEU A 495 10.78 -4.49 -18.93
CA LEU A 495 10.33 -3.61 -20.01
C LEU A 495 10.43 -4.38 -21.33
N GLY A 496 9.37 -4.35 -22.13
CA GLY A 496 9.37 -4.91 -23.48
C GLY A 496 10.48 -4.31 -24.35
N ALA A 497 10.85 -4.99 -25.43
CA ALA A 497 12.00 -4.63 -26.27
C ALA A 497 11.95 -3.20 -26.87
N ASN A 498 10.75 -2.62 -27.01
CA ASN A 498 10.52 -1.26 -27.47
C ASN A 498 10.40 -0.22 -26.33
N GLY A 499 10.46 -0.65 -25.07
CA GLY A 499 10.33 0.17 -23.89
C GLY A 499 8.92 0.70 -23.62
N THR A 500 7.88 0.24 -24.33
CA THR A 500 6.52 0.81 -24.22
C THR A 500 5.57 -0.03 -23.36
N VAL A 501 5.95 -1.26 -23.02
CA VAL A 501 5.14 -2.18 -22.20
C VAL A 501 5.93 -2.58 -20.98
N LEU A 502 5.37 -2.37 -19.79
CA LEU A 502 5.88 -2.91 -18.53
C LEU A 502 5.19 -4.24 -18.25
N THR A 503 5.96 -5.29 -18.05
CA THR A 503 5.45 -6.59 -17.64
C THR A 503 5.77 -6.80 -16.17
N VAL A 504 4.73 -7.02 -15.37
CA VAL A 504 4.78 -7.43 -13.98
C VAL A 504 4.45 -8.92 -13.94
N THR A 505 5.36 -9.72 -13.40
CA THR A 505 5.06 -11.12 -13.08
C THR A 505 4.92 -11.21 -11.58
N GLU A 506 3.85 -11.82 -11.09
CA GLU A 506 3.66 -12.14 -9.68
C GLU A 506 4.35 -13.47 -9.33
N PRO A 507 4.78 -13.67 -8.08
CA PRO A 507 5.33 -14.95 -7.64
C PRO A 507 4.27 -16.06 -7.68
N ASP A 508 4.72 -17.31 -7.75
CA ASP A 508 3.86 -18.44 -7.44
C ASP A 508 3.45 -18.35 -5.97
N LEU A 509 2.13 -18.33 -5.75
CA LEU A 509 1.52 -18.11 -4.45
C LEU A 509 2.05 -19.07 -3.37
N TYR A 510 2.28 -20.34 -3.70
CA TYR A 510 2.74 -21.32 -2.70
C TYR A 510 4.22 -21.12 -2.33
N LEU A 511 5.02 -20.60 -3.26
CA LEU A 511 6.42 -20.24 -2.96
C LEU A 511 6.49 -18.97 -2.13
N ALA A 512 5.70 -17.94 -2.48
CA ALA A 512 5.66 -16.69 -1.74
C ALA A 512 5.17 -16.90 -0.30
N GLU A 513 3.98 -17.49 -0.13
CA GLU A 513 3.42 -17.75 1.20
C GLU A 513 4.29 -18.73 1.98
N GLY A 514 4.77 -19.79 1.31
CA GLY A 514 5.61 -20.79 1.97
C GLY A 514 6.93 -20.23 2.49
N LEU A 515 7.57 -19.33 1.74
CA LEU A 515 8.81 -18.70 2.17
C LEU A 515 8.58 -17.71 3.30
N ALA A 516 7.52 -16.90 3.22
CA ALA A 516 7.14 -15.94 4.26
C ALA A 516 6.83 -16.66 5.58
N GLU A 517 6.01 -17.72 5.54
CA GLU A 517 5.69 -18.53 6.73
C GLU A 517 6.93 -19.22 7.30
N TYR A 518 7.76 -19.83 6.45
CA TYR A 518 8.96 -20.51 6.92
C TYR A 518 9.95 -19.56 7.60
N GLU A 519 10.16 -18.37 7.04
CA GLU A 519 11.09 -17.39 7.60
C GLU A 519 10.55 -16.75 8.90
N ALA A 520 9.27 -16.38 8.94
CA ALA A 520 8.61 -15.92 10.15
C ALA A 520 8.74 -16.98 11.27
N ASP A 521 8.42 -18.23 10.92
CA ASP A 521 8.52 -19.36 11.84
C ASP A 521 9.95 -19.58 12.37
N ARG A 522 10.94 -19.58 11.47
CA ARG A 522 12.36 -19.75 11.81
C ARG A 522 12.84 -18.66 12.79
N ILE A 523 12.40 -17.42 12.60
CA ILE A 523 12.68 -16.31 13.51
C ILE A 523 12.00 -16.55 14.87
N LEU A 524 10.71 -16.87 14.87
CA LEU A 524 9.92 -17.07 16.07
C LEU A 524 10.38 -18.24 16.92
N ARG A 525 10.86 -19.34 16.33
CA ARG A 525 11.44 -20.48 17.08
C ARG A 525 12.60 -20.05 17.98
N LYS A 526 13.43 -19.10 17.54
CA LYS A 526 14.53 -18.56 18.35
C LYS A 526 14.01 -17.76 19.55
N LEU A 527 12.88 -17.08 19.36
CA LEU A 527 12.23 -16.29 20.41
C LEU A 527 11.43 -17.15 21.39
N ALA A 528 10.88 -18.28 20.93
CA ALA A 528 10.01 -19.17 21.70
C ALA A 528 10.63 -19.64 23.03
N VAL A 529 11.96 -19.81 23.07
CA VAL A 529 12.69 -20.21 24.28
C VAL A 529 12.51 -19.19 25.42
N LYS A 530 12.41 -17.90 25.08
CA LYS A 530 12.30 -16.79 26.05
C LYS A 530 10.90 -16.21 26.13
N PHE A 531 10.14 -16.33 25.05
CA PHE A 531 8.84 -15.71 24.84
C PHE A 531 7.92 -16.70 24.10
N PRO A 532 7.53 -17.82 24.75
CA PRO A 532 6.79 -18.89 24.08
C PRO A 532 5.47 -18.41 23.46
N LEU A 533 4.79 -17.47 24.11
CA LEU A 533 3.54 -16.90 23.64
C LEU A 533 3.64 -16.18 22.27
N ILE A 534 4.81 -15.60 21.96
CA ILE A 534 5.00 -14.92 20.67
C ILE A 534 5.03 -15.94 19.53
N ALA A 535 5.68 -17.09 19.75
CA ALA A 535 5.69 -18.18 18.77
C ALA A 535 4.38 -18.98 18.73
N PHE A 536 3.62 -18.96 19.83
CA PHE A 536 2.31 -19.62 19.91
C PHE A 536 1.30 -19.06 18.92
N GLY A 537 1.18 -17.74 18.79
CA GLY A 537 0.19 -17.12 17.89
C GLY A 537 0.36 -17.59 16.43
N GLU A 538 1.59 -17.65 15.94
CA GLU A 538 1.91 -18.16 14.61
C GLU A 538 1.67 -19.67 14.49
N ALA A 539 2.10 -20.46 15.47
CA ALA A 539 1.87 -21.91 15.46
C ALA A 539 0.37 -22.26 15.45
N GLU A 540 -0.45 -21.47 16.15
CA GLU A 540 -1.91 -21.61 16.16
C GLU A 540 -2.55 -21.25 14.83
N LYS A 541 -2.15 -20.14 14.20
CA LYS A 541 -2.60 -19.76 12.85
C LYS A 541 -2.34 -20.90 11.87
N LEU A 542 -1.12 -21.44 11.88
CA LEU A 542 -0.77 -22.54 10.99
C LEU A 542 -1.56 -23.83 11.32
N ALA A 543 -1.82 -24.11 12.59
CA ALA A 543 -2.63 -25.27 12.99
C ALA A 543 -4.12 -25.11 12.61
N GLU A 544 -4.68 -23.91 12.72
CA GLU A 544 -6.03 -23.56 12.24
C GLU A 544 -6.16 -23.84 10.75
N MET A 545 -5.26 -23.27 9.94
CA MET A 545 -5.27 -23.52 8.49
C MET A 545 -5.02 -25.00 8.17
N ALA A 546 -4.10 -25.67 8.84
CA ALA A 546 -3.83 -27.10 8.62
C ALA A 546 -5.04 -28.00 8.93
N ALA A 547 -5.88 -27.60 9.89
CA ALA A 547 -7.10 -28.31 10.26
C ALA A 547 -8.28 -27.97 9.35
N ALA A 548 -8.52 -26.68 9.06
CA ALA A 548 -9.70 -26.20 8.34
C ALA A 548 -9.50 -26.15 6.81
N ARG A 549 -8.30 -25.80 6.35
CA ARG A 549 -7.95 -25.54 4.95
C ARG A 549 -6.59 -26.20 4.61
N PRO A 550 -6.51 -27.54 4.60
CA PRO A 550 -5.23 -28.24 4.49
C PRO A 550 -4.46 -27.99 3.19
N LEU A 551 -5.11 -27.46 2.16
CA LEU A 551 -4.51 -27.10 0.87
C LEU A 551 -4.25 -25.59 0.73
N ASP A 552 -4.42 -24.82 1.80
CA ASP A 552 -4.15 -23.38 1.81
C ASP A 552 -2.67 -23.13 1.41
N PRO A 553 -2.38 -22.13 0.56
CA PRO A 553 -1.02 -21.82 0.13
C PRO A 553 -0.04 -21.58 1.27
N HIS A 554 -0.48 -21.01 2.39
CA HIS A 554 0.36 -20.81 3.58
C HIS A 554 0.88 -22.15 4.12
N ILE A 555 0.00 -23.16 4.23
CA ILE A 555 0.36 -24.46 4.79
C ILE A 555 1.13 -25.32 3.81
N GLN A 556 0.60 -25.51 2.61
CA GLN A 556 1.29 -26.36 1.62
C GLN A 556 2.63 -25.74 1.22
N GLY A 557 2.68 -24.42 1.03
CA GLY A 557 3.91 -23.68 0.82
C GLY A 557 4.89 -23.87 1.97
N TYR A 558 4.46 -23.68 3.22
CA TYR A 558 5.33 -23.84 4.39
C TYR A 558 5.92 -25.26 4.46
N LEU A 559 5.12 -26.31 4.24
CA LEU A 559 5.59 -27.69 4.26
C LEU A 559 6.60 -27.97 3.13
N MET A 560 6.36 -27.42 1.94
CA MET A 560 7.29 -27.50 0.81
C MET A 560 8.62 -26.83 1.14
N ILE A 561 8.60 -25.58 1.63
CA ILE A 561 9.83 -24.85 1.96
C ILE A 561 10.56 -25.50 3.15
N ALA A 562 9.85 -25.99 4.16
CA ALA A 562 10.45 -26.73 5.28
C ALA A 562 11.18 -27.99 4.80
N ALA A 563 10.60 -28.75 3.86
CA ALA A 563 11.26 -29.90 3.26
C ALA A 563 12.48 -29.53 2.40
N LEU A 564 12.41 -28.39 1.70
CA LEU A 564 13.54 -27.86 0.94
C LEU A 564 14.68 -27.39 1.86
N ALA A 565 14.36 -26.86 3.04
CA ALA A 565 15.35 -26.45 4.03
C ALA A 565 16.17 -27.63 4.59
N ASP A 566 15.61 -28.86 4.59
CA ASP A 566 16.39 -30.06 4.92
C ASP A 566 17.46 -30.35 3.85
N ALA A 567 17.18 -30.01 2.59
CA ALA A 567 18.10 -30.16 1.46
C ALA A 567 19.10 -29.02 1.34
N VAL A 568 18.68 -27.81 1.70
CA VAL A 568 19.47 -26.56 1.66
C VAL A 568 19.47 -25.93 3.06
N PRO A 569 20.34 -26.41 3.97
CA PRO A 569 20.28 -26.01 5.38
C PRO A 569 20.66 -24.55 5.63
N GLU A 570 21.44 -23.94 4.73
CA GLU A 570 21.86 -22.55 4.86
C GLU A 570 20.71 -21.62 4.44
N PRO A 571 20.10 -20.85 5.36
CA PRO A 571 18.89 -20.10 5.06
C PRO A 571 19.07 -19.07 3.93
N ALA A 572 20.25 -18.44 3.84
CA ALA A 572 20.53 -17.49 2.77
C ALA A 572 20.55 -18.16 1.38
N GLU A 573 21.03 -19.39 1.29
CA GLU A 573 21.04 -20.15 0.05
C GLU A 573 19.63 -20.64 -0.33
N LEU A 574 18.84 -21.11 0.65
CA LEU A 574 17.44 -21.46 0.48
C LEU A 574 16.63 -20.29 -0.11
N ARG A 575 16.72 -19.11 0.53
CA ARG A 575 16.05 -17.89 0.04
C ARG A 575 16.47 -17.56 -1.38
N ARG A 576 17.78 -17.52 -1.65
CA ARG A 576 18.32 -17.25 -3.00
C ARG A 576 17.80 -18.26 -4.04
N LEU A 577 17.68 -19.55 -3.69
CA LEU A 577 17.15 -20.57 -4.59
C LEU A 577 15.68 -20.32 -4.92
N VAL A 578 14.83 -20.16 -3.91
CA VAL A 578 13.39 -19.93 -4.09
C VAL A 578 13.16 -18.66 -4.89
N MET A 579 13.83 -17.56 -4.52
CA MET A 579 13.69 -16.27 -5.19
C MET A 579 14.11 -16.27 -6.66
N ARG A 580 15.15 -17.03 -7.04
CA ARG A 580 15.54 -17.15 -8.45
C ARG A 580 14.50 -17.87 -9.31
N ARG A 581 13.63 -18.68 -8.70
CA ARG A 581 12.66 -19.57 -9.36
C ARG A 581 11.23 -19.33 -8.86
N ASP A 582 10.99 -18.15 -8.32
CA ASP A 582 9.80 -17.84 -7.52
C ASP A 582 8.49 -17.74 -8.32
N THR A 583 8.54 -17.83 -9.65
CA THR A 583 7.36 -17.83 -10.53
C THR A 583 6.84 -19.23 -10.86
N ASP A 584 7.61 -20.29 -10.53
CA ASP A 584 7.25 -21.67 -10.82
C ASP A 584 7.91 -22.66 -9.86
N ALA A 585 7.10 -23.29 -9.00
CA ALA A 585 7.55 -24.32 -8.06
C ALA A 585 8.24 -25.53 -8.73
N PHE A 586 7.91 -25.85 -9.99
CA PHE A 586 8.59 -26.92 -10.72
C PHE A 586 10.05 -26.56 -11.04
N GLN A 587 10.34 -25.29 -11.30
CA GLN A 587 11.72 -24.86 -11.58
C GLN A 587 12.62 -24.94 -10.34
N VAL A 588 12.05 -24.86 -9.14
CA VAL A 588 12.81 -25.05 -7.89
C VAL A 588 13.32 -26.48 -7.78
N ILE A 589 12.46 -27.49 -7.99
CA ILE A 589 12.86 -28.89 -7.84
C ILE A 589 13.73 -29.41 -8.99
N LEU A 590 13.68 -28.75 -10.15
CA LEU A 590 14.55 -29.03 -11.29
C LEU A 590 15.93 -28.36 -11.15
N ASP A 591 16.13 -27.48 -10.16
CA ASP A 591 17.42 -26.84 -9.95
C ASP A 591 18.47 -27.90 -9.58
N SER A 592 19.60 -27.88 -10.29
CA SER A 592 20.67 -28.87 -10.15
C SER A 592 21.20 -29.01 -8.72
N SER A 593 21.10 -27.96 -7.90
CA SER A 593 21.54 -27.99 -6.49
C SER A 593 20.70 -28.91 -5.62
N VAL A 594 19.44 -29.17 -5.99
CA VAL A 594 18.48 -29.92 -5.17
C VAL A 594 17.78 -31.05 -5.92
N ALA A 595 17.98 -31.18 -7.24
CA ALA A 595 17.31 -32.18 -8.07
C ALA A 595 17.46 -33.63 -7.57
N VAL A 596 18.58 -33.96 -6.91
CA VAL A 596 18.85 -35.30 -6.34
C VAL A 596 18.01 -35.58 -5.08
N TRP A 597 17.54 -34.53 -4.39
CA TRP A 597 16.76 -34.65 -3.15
C TRP A 597 15.29 -35.00 -3.37
N PHE A 598 14.77 -34.69 -4.56
CA PHE A 598 13.41 -34.99 -4.94
C PHE A 598 13.36 -36.35 -5.63
N PRO A 599 12.52 -37.30 -5.16
CA PRO A 599 12.36 -38.61 -5.79
C PRO A 599 12.12 -38.46 -7.30
N SER A 600 12.55 -39.46 -8.09
CA SER A 600 12.41 -39.46 -9.56
C SER A 600 11.02 -38.94 -9.97
N HIS A 601 11.01 -37.84 -10.71
CA HIS A 601 9.90 -36.92 -10.99
C HIS A 601 8.66 -37.56 -11.68
N GLY A 602 8.62 -38.89 -11.85
CA GLY A 602 7.58 -39.63 -12.57
C GLY A 602 6.64 -40.49 -11.72
N ALA A 603 6.87 -40.66 -10.40
CA ALA A 603 6.08 -41.60 -9.58
C ALA A 603 4.97 -40.95 -8.74
N ALA A 604 4.99 -39.63 -8.57
CA ALA A 604 4.01 -38.88 -7.79
C ALA A 604 3.14 -38.02 -8.70
N ARG A 605 1.82 -38.11 -8.54
CA ARG A 605 0.88 -37.27 -9.28
C ARG A 605 0.95 -35.84 -8.75
N ASP A 606 1.12 -34.87 -9.64
CA ASP A 606 1.03 -33.46 -9.30
C ASP A 606 -0.35 -33.10 -8.77
N LEU A 607 -0.39 -32.14 -7.84
CA LEU A 607 -1.62 -31.66 -7.26
C LEU A 607 -2.11 -30.42 -8.00
N SER A 608 -3.30 -30.48 -8.59
CA SER A 608 -3.99 -29.30 -9.12
C SER A 608 -4.75 -28.61 -7.99
N VAL A 609 -4.46 -27.34 -7.75
CA VAL A 609 -4.97 -26.60 -6.58
C VAL A 609 -5.98 -25.50 -6.90
N GLY A 610 -6.25 -25.24 -8.18
CA GLY A 610 -7.31 -24.34 -8.60
C GLY A 610 -6.99 -23.56 -9.88
N PRO A 611 -7.95 -22.76 -10.38
CA PRO A 611 -7.71 -21.87 -11.50
C PRO A 611 -6.77 -20.74 -11.10
N ARG A 612 -5.86 -20.34 -12.00
CA ARG A 612 -5.05 -19.13 -11.84
C ARG A 612 -5.90 -17.90 -12.18
N ARG A 613 -5.59 -16.76 -11.54
CA ARG A 613 -6.17 -15.46 -11.95
C ARG A 613 -5.77 -15.19 -13.40
N ARG A 614 -6.71 -14.65 -14.19
CA ARG A 614 -6.42 -14.24 -15.56
C ARG A 614 -5.35 -13.15 -15.55
N PRO A 615 -4.45 -13.10 -16.55
CA PRO A 615 -3.54 -11.98 -16.66
C PRO A 615 -4.34 -10.68 -16.85
N VAL A 616 -3.79 -9.58 -16.36
CA VAL A 616 -4.42 -8.26 -16.43
C VAL A 616 -3.68 -7.39 -17.44
N LEU A 617 -4.43 -6.62 -18.22
CA LEU A 617 -3.92 -5.56 -19.08
C LEU A 617 -4.42 -4.21 -18.55
N ILE A 618 -3.47 -3.36 -18.17
CA ILE A 618 -3.72 -1.95 -17.90
C ILE A 618 -3.27 -1.19 -19.14
N PRO A 619 -4.17 -0.51 -19.86
CA PRO A 619 -3.84 0.10 -21.14
C PRO A 619 -2.85 1.27 -20.99
N GLU A 620 -2.27 1.67 -22.12
CA GLU A 620 -1.56 2.95 -22.19
C GLU A 620 -2.59 4.08 -22.15
N VAL A 621 -2.37 5.08 -21.29
CA VAL A 621 -3.31 6.19 -21.08
C VAL A 621 -2.56 7.51 -21.09
N THR A 622 -2.95 8.42 -21.97
CA THR A 622 -2.51 9.81 -21.92
C THR A 622 -3.56 10.65 -21.22
N PHE A 623 -3.14 11.41 -20.21
CA PHE A 623 -4.03 12.22 -19.38
C PHE A 623 -3.40 13.58 -19.04
N THR A 624 -4.26 14.55 -18.75
CA THR A 624 -3.87 15.84 -18.18
C THR A 624 -4.25 15.94 -16.72
N VAL A 625 -3.57 16.80 -15.95
CA VAL A 625 -3.90 17.06 -14.55
C VAL A 625 -4.46 18.46 -14.40
N ASP A 626 -5.64 18.60 -13.80
CA ASP A 626 -6.24 19.88 -13.44
C ASP A 626 -6.72 19.82 -11.98
N ASP A 627 -6.32 20.79 -11.16
CA ASP A 627 -6.56 20.82 -9.71
C ASP A 627 -6.26 19.49 -8.97
N GLY A 628 -5.21 18.78 -9.41
CA GLY A 628 -4.79 17.50 -8.82
C GLY A 628 -5.63 16.30 -9.25
N GLN A 629 -6.55 16.46 -10.21
CA GLN A 629 -7.40 15.40 -10.75
C GLN A 629 -6.95 15.02 -12.17
N PRO A 630 -6.87 13.72 -12.51
CA PRO A 630 -6.55 13.28 -13.87
C PRO A 630 -7.77 13.39 -14.80
N PHE A 631 -7.54 13.84 -16.03
CA PHE A 631 -8.50 13.84 -17.13
C PHE A 631 -7.91 13.05 -18.30
N VAL A 632 -8.52 11.90 -18.61
CA VAL A 632 -8.06 11.03 -19.70
C VAL A 632 -8.35 11.66 -21.05
N GLU A 633 -7.32 11.80 -21.89
CA GLU A 633 -7.42 12.30 -23.25
C GLU A 633 -7.45 11.16 -24.28
N GLU A 634 -6.65 10.12 -24.04
CA GLU A 634 -6.46 9.01 -24.98
C GLU A 634 -6.20 7.70 -24.22
N THR A 635 -6.72 6.60 -24.74
CA THR A 635 -6.42 5.23 -24.25
C THR A 635 -6.03 4.35 -25.44
N ARG A 636 -4.92 3.63 -25.30
CA ARG A 636 -4.36 2.75 -26.34
C ARG A 636 -4.07 1.36 -25.81
N TYR A 637 -4.34 0.36 -26.65
CA TYR A 637 -3.98 -1.04 -26.43
C TYR A 637 -2.81 -1.37 -27.36
N LEU A 638 -1.63 -1.61 -26.79
CA LEU A 638 -0.43 -2.01 -27.51
C LEU A 638 -0.40 -3.54 -27.60
N ILE A 639 -0.50 -4.09 -28.82
CA ILE A 639 -0.38 -5.53 -29.04
C ILE A 639 1.10 -5.92 -28.84
N PRO A 640 1.44 -6.87 -27.94
CA PRO A 640 2.80 -7.36 -27.82
C PRO A 640 3.27 -7.94 -29.18
N PRO A 641 4.51 -7.65 -29.62
CA PRO A 641 5.00 -8.05 -30.94
C PRO A 641 5.05 -9.57 -31.17
N ASP A 642 4.93 -10.39 -30.11
CA ASP A 642 4.91 -11.86 -30.18
C ASP A 642 3.51 -12.49 -30.31
N SER A 643 2.45 -11.69 -30.47
CA SER A 643 1.10 -12.21 -30.75
C SER A 643 0.96 -12.60 -32.23
N PRO A 644 0.68 -13.87 -32.56
CA PRO A 644 0.37 -14.25 -33.93
C PRO A 644 -1.00 -13.67 -34.29
N SER A 645 -1.03 -12.84 -35.34
CA SER A 645 -2.18 -12.20 -35.99
C SER A 645 -2.96 -11.17 -35.14
N GLY A 646 -2.79 -9.90 -35.53
CA GLY A 646 -3.63 -8.80 -35.09
C GLY A 646 -5.07 -8.96 -35.59
N VAL A 647 -6.00 -9.20 -34.68
CA VAL A 647 -7.39 -8.77 -34.78
C VAL A 647 -7.82 -8.35 -33.36
N LEU A 648 -8.04 -7.05 -33.16
CA LEU A 648 -8.74 -6.52 -32.00
C LEU A 648 -10.24 -6.79 -32.21
N GLU A 649 -10.76 -7.91 -31.71
CA GLU A 649 -12.21 -8.04 -31.50
C GLU A 649 -12.55 -7.46 -30.13
N VAL A 650 -12.93 -6.18 -30.13
CA VAL A 650 -13.60 -5.56 -28.98
C VAL A 650 -15.06 -6.02 -29.05
N ALA A 651 -15.40 -7.09 -28.32
CA ALA A 651 -16.80 -7.49 -28.16
C ALA A 651 -17.51 -6.52 -27.21
N PRO A 652 -18.77 -6.11 -27.51
CA PRO A 652 -19.57 -5.20 -26.69
C PRO A 652 -20.11 -5.84 -25.40
#